data_AF-A0A7V9G539-F1
#
_entry.id   AF-A0A7V9G539-F1
#
_cell.length_a   1.000
_cell.length_b   1.000
_cell.length_c   1.000
_cell.angle_alpha   90.00
_cell.angle_beta   90.00
_cell.angle_gamma   90.00
#
_symmetry.space_group_name_H-M   'P 1'
#
loop_
_entity.id
_entity.type
_entity.pdbx_description
1 polymer ?
#
loop_
_entity_poly.entity_id
_entity_poly.type
_entity_poly.pdbx_seq_one_letter_code
_entity_poly.pdbx_strand_id
1 'polypeptide(L)'
;IDAFGRARTVQAAITTYPWAGGGITGTYIATSLRQVAQDDWREKHPATGTRVDPVIHFPANGFGPGRAEFKIGGDEGNWENFSIQWDGWIDVAEGVTLSTRSDDGSRVWLDLNRNGQVEPTEWGSNAWGSGQGATLRAVHGPLHAGVYAIRVQYEEGGGGNAMSLLWSDAKRSAGVIDGQHVVPPAAFLRAAFFQVGADTVASGAGQPLTLAGPITGPGAVRKVGTSALTLAAAASYTGTTVIDAGSVLCAHDGALPATALSIAQSGALALDRHDAIVASLSGAGRLDLGSATLTVGSDGKSTTFAGTIVGTGGVRKVCDGMLAITGTAGWTGATILDGGSLGMGPERTLTTAVLRAPLSTDVSLAAADARGREILVTIIVPPDAPADLGIGAYVSDRHGHRFQRHHPRPLRPGRQQVRFSLSADDHLRAESGVPDWNASEAALCDRAGIFFWSASASRARISVDAVSRAQAAGSVEQPRLTELRCDGDAGATLAGRTGERWRVSCVPKPFPANPYDPDEFALDAVFTAPGGAELRVPASLVQPMTASDRGDCELVSPVGDPAFEVRFRPRLPGTYTVRMIARWSGGRTLEEPLPPLVVTGQPWDDYVRVDGVDRRFFSTPQGIFWGVGLNMRSVNDVRSKAAMATRITPDRGSLSYRAYLDRLAWAGGNAIELWLSAWNLGLEWKADIRGFYGNGRYNQEHAWQLDRVLDDAWARGIRVNLVIYNHGQGADGNGDAEWDHSSYNVVNGGRLQRAAEFFTDPWALAGQERLRRYMIARYADHPAILGWKMWSEVNLTSIGGTIVPWHERALARWKALDIYQHPVTTHWCGDYRNPDRQVVALSALDYVCIDAYHGGGLVAQLLTDSTLHPGAQQGLSQFGKPVVVTEYGGSAFGTSQESMVAQQTSGLWAGLVSGHATTPLLWWIEWVDQHDRWLPYKAIADYVRGEDLRGTESGSVALTGASPGGALWTRAWKTPTRVLGYVLDAQWGTAGVPEPAHAGATVTVPTLEAGRWTLEWWDAGTGARLSSAPLEHPGGALTVPVPTFQRHIAFKLVR
;
A
#
# COMPACT_ATOMS: atom_id res chain seq x y z
N ILE A 1 6.75 -18.17 -20.47
CA ILE A 1 5.49 -18.93 -20.60
C ILE A 1 4.41 -18.03 -20.00
N ASP A 2 3.31 -17.78 -20.70
CA ASP A 2 2.21 -16.95 -20.20
C ASP A 2 1.12 -17.79 -19.50
N ALA A 3 0.07 -17.12 -19.03
CA ALA A 3 -1.04 -17.67 -18.22
C ALA A 3 -1.84 -18.83 -18.88
N PHE A 4 -1.48 -19.25 -20.10
CA PHE A 4 -2.08 -20.40 -20.78
C PHE A 4 -1.09 -21.54 -21.07
N GLY A 5 0.08 -21.55 -20.42
CA GLY A 5 1.04 -22.65 -20.55
C GLY A 5 1.76 -22.71 -21.91
N ARG A 6 1.65 -21.66 -22.74
CA ARG A 6 2.35 -21.59 -24.03
C ARG A 6 3.73 -20.94 -23.87
N ALA A 7 4.74 -21.56 -24.46
CA ALA A 7 6.04 -20.93 -24.64
C ALA A 7 5.93 -19.84 -25.70
N ARG A 8 6.03 -18.57 -25.29
CA ARG A 8 6.33 -17.47 -26.23
C ARG A 8 7.83 -17.22 -26.18
N THR A 9 8.49 -17.35 -27.32
CA THR A 9 9.81 -16.78 -27.54
C THR A 9 9.61 -15.27 -27.65
N VAL A 10 10.06 -14.51 -26.64
CA VAL A 10 10.16 -13.06 -26.78
C VAL A 10 11.42 -12.82 -27.60
N GLN A 11 11.26 -12.65 -28.92
CA GLN A 11 12.24 -11.96 -29.76
C GLN A 11 12.20 -10.46 -29.39
N ALA A 12 12.67 -10.10 -28.20
CA ALA A 12 13.40 -8.84 -28.08
C ALA A 12 14.79 -9.18 -28.61
N ALA A 13 15.24 -8.47 -29.64
CA ALA A 13 16.51 -8.73 -30.28
C ALA A 13 17.64 -8.74 -29.25
N ILE A 14 18.01 -9.93 -28.76
CA ILE A 14 19.40 -10.21 -28.46
C ILE A 14 20.03 -10.22 -29.85
N THR A 15 20.48 -9.06 -30.31
CA THR A 15 21.34 -8.99 -31.47
C THR A 15 22.65 -9.61 -31.04
N THR A 16 22.74 -10.94 -31.15
CA THR A 16 24.01 -11.66 -31.05
C THR A 16 24.82 -11.30 -32.28
N TYR A 17 25.48 -10.15 -32.26
CA TYR A 17 26.71 -10.00 -33.00
C TYR A 17 27.78 -10.63 -32.11
N PRO A 18 28.39 -11.77 -32.48
CA PRO A 18 29.50 -12.30 -31.70
C PRO A 18 30.65 -11.28 -31.58
N TRP A 19 30.65 -10.24 -32.44
CA TRP A 19 31.59 -9.12 -32.42
C TRP A 19 30.93 -7.84 -32.97
N ALA A 20 31.05 -6.70 -32.27
CA ALA A 20 30.68 -5.40 -32.85
C ALA A 20 31.85 -4.88 -33.71
N GLY A 21 31.68 -4.84 -35.03
CA GLY A 21 32.71 -4.32 -35.95
C GLY A 21 32.93 -2.80 -35.82
N GLY A 22 34.06 -2.31 -36.35
CA GLY A 22 34.27 -0.88 -36.63
C GLY A 22 35.07 -0.10 -35.59
N GLY A 23 35.93 -0.73 -34.79
CA GLY A 23 36.95 -0.02 -34.01
C GLY A 23 37.52 -0.77 -32.80
N ILE A 24 38.62 -0.24 -32.26
CA ILE A 24 39.39 -0.77 -31.12
C ILE A 24 39.41 0.26 -29.98
N THR A 25 39.40 -0.18 -28.72
CA THR A 25 39.26 0.74 -27.57
C THR A 25 40.63 1.28 -27.17
N GLY A 26 40.90 2.56 -27.43
CA GLY A 26 42.08 3.28 -26.96
C GLY A 26 41.89 3.81 -25.55
N THR A 27 42.82 3.48 -24.65
CA THR A 27 42.93 4.04 -23.30
C THR A 27 44.14 4.97 -23.26
N TYR A 28 43.94 6.18 -22.75
CA TYR A 28 44.92 7.27 -22.84
C TYR A 28 45.49 7.62 -21.47
N ILE A 29 46.72 8.13 -21.47
CA ILE A 29 47.32 8.77 -20.30
C ILE A 29 48.18 9.96 -20.74
N ALA A 30 48.10 11.07 -20.00
CA ALA A 30 48.83 12.31 -20.27
C ALA A 30 50.28 12.30 -19.76
N THR A 31 51.00 11.22 -20.06
CA THR A 31 52.45 11.11 -19.86
C THR A 31 53.01 10.09 -20.82
N SER A 32 54.24 10.30 -21.31
CA SER A 32 54.99 9.23 -21.97
C SER A 32 55.32 8.13 -20.97
N LEU A 33 55.00 6.89 -21.33
CA LEU A 33 55.32 5.68 -20.60
C LEU A 33 56.53 4.96 -21.18
N ARG A 34 57.46 5.69 -21.84
CA ARG A 34 58.69 5.15 -22.44
C ARG A 34 59.44 4.16 -21.55
N GLN A 35 59.52 4.41 -20.24
CA GLN A 35 60.28 3.59 -19.29
C GLN A 35 59.44 2.49 -18.60
N VAL A 36 58.20 2.27 -19.03
CA VAL A 36 57.28 1.30 -18.42
C VAL A 36 57.46 -0.07 -19.08
N ALA A 37 57.69 -1.08 -18.24
CA ALA A 37 57.88 -2.47 -18.67
C ALA A 37 56.59 -3.30 -18.64
N GLN A 38 55.57 -2.87 -17.90
CA GLN A 38 54.29 -3.56 -17.72
C GLN A 38 53.59 -3.81 -19.05
N ASP A 39 53.06 -5.03 -19.25
CA ASP A 39 52.32 -5.40 -20.46
C ASP A 39 50.93 -4.76 -20.51
N ASP A 40 50.30 -4.56 -19.35
CA ASP A 40 49.17 -3.65 -19.17
C ASP A 40 49.59 -2.52 -18.22
N TRP A 41 49.85 -1.32 -18.75
CA TRP A 41 50.26 -0.23 -17.88
C TRP A 41 49.13 0.25 -16.96
N ARG A 42 47.87 -0.04 -17.30
CA ARG A 42 46.70 0.43 -16.53
C ARG A 42 46.61 -0.19 -15.14
N GLU A 43 47.30 -1.30 -14.90
CA GLU A 43 47.40 -1.90 -13.56
C GLU A 43 48.06 -0.97 -12.54
N LYS A 44 48.95 -0.08 -13.00
CA LYS A 44 49.76 0.78 -12.13
C LYS A 44 49.66 2.26 -12.46
N HIS A 45 49.06 2.62 -13.59
CA HIS A 45 48.95 3.99 -14.05
C HIS A 45 47.49 4.31 -14.41
N PRO A 46 46.85 5.28 -13.73
CA PRO A 46 45.45 5.60 -13.98
C PRO A 46 45.30 6.29 -15.35
N ALA A 47 44.32 5.83 -16.13
CA ALA A 47 44.00 6.41 -17.42
C ALA A 47 43.39 7.82 -17.28
N THR A 48 43.64 8.68 -18.26
CA THR A 48 42.98 9.99 -18.38
C THR A 48 41.66 9.91 -19.15
N GLY A 49 41.44 8.85 -19.94
CA GLY A 49 40.14 8.54 -20.55
C GLY A 49 40.23 7.42 -21.58
N THR A 50 39.11 7.12 -22.23
CA THR A 50 39.00 6.08 -23.27
C THR A 50 38.19 6.56 -24.48
N ARG A 51 38.55 6.12 -25.68
CA ARG A 51 37.84 6.36 -26.94
C ARG A 51 37.86 5.10 -27.80
N VAL A 52 36.90 4.95 -28.71
CA VAL A 52 36.94 3.91 -29.73
C VAL A 52 37.53 4.50 -31.00
N ASP A 53 38.64 3.93 -31.45
CA ASP A 53 39.31 4.34 -32.68
C ASP A 53 38.96 3.37 -33.82
N PRO A 54 38.40 3.84 -34.94
CA PRO A 54 38.05 2.97 -36.06
C PRO A 54 39.31 2.43 -36.78
N VAL A 55 40.44 3.13 -36.67
CA VAL A 55 41.75 2.73 -37.20
C VAL A 55 42.85 3.23 -36.28
N ILE A 56 44.02 2.58 -36.29
CA ILE A 56 45.26 3.10 -35.72
C ILE A 56 46.10 3.63 -36.89
N HIS A 57 45.84 4.87 -37.32
CA HIS A 57 46.57 5.50 -38.41
C HIS A 57 46.56 7.02 -38.35
N PHE A 58 47.72 7.58 -38.06
CA PHE A 58 48.03 9.00 -38.14
C PHE A 58 49.49 9.08 -38.61
N PRO A 59 49.77 9.20 -39.93
CA PRO A 59 51.11 9.01 -40.49
C PRO A 59 52.05 10.20 -40.28
N ALA A 60 51.51 11.35 -39.91
CA ALA A 60 52.21 12.53 -39.43
C ALA A 60 51.19 13.41 -38.69
N ASN A 61 51.56 13.89 -37.50
CA ASN A 61 50.92 14.98 -36.75
C ASN A 61 49.40 15.12 -37.02
N GLY A 62 48.61 14.17 -36.50
CA GLY A 62 47.21 14.05 -36.94
C GLY A 62 46.32 13.03 -36.22
N PHE A 63 46.45 12.87 -34.89
CA PHE A 63 45.59 11.95 -34.10
C PHE A 63 44.08 12.35 -34.07
N GLY A 64 43.76 13.54 -34.57
CA GLY A 64 42.41 14.11 -34.61
C GLY A 64 42.07 14.90 -33.34
N PRO A 65 40.87 15.50 -33.26
CA PRO A 65 40.45 16.33 -32.14
C PRO A 65 40.25 15.50 -30.85
N GLY A 66 40.41 16.13 -29.68
CA GLY A 66 40.01 15.57 -28.39
C GLY A 66 41.11 15.55 -27.31
N ARG A 67 42.29 16.15 -27.57
CA ARG A 67 43.40 16.11 -26.59
C ARG A 67 43.02 16.71 -25.24
N ALA A 68 42.17 17.74 -25.26
CA ALA A 68 41.78 18.48 -24.07
C ALA A 68 40.95 17.61 -23.10
N GLU A 69 40.12 16.72 -23.63
CA GLU A 69 39.32 15.78 -22.84
C GLU A 69 40.22 14.79 -22.08
N PHE A 70 41.29 14.33 -22.72
CA PHE A 70 42.28 13.42 -22.13
C PHE A 70 43.43 14.12 -21.40
N LYS A 71 43.38 15.45 -21.31
CA LYS A 71 44.39 16.31 -20.64
C LYS A 71 45.81 16.14 -21.20
N ILE A 72 45.93 15.83 -22.50
CA ILE A 72 47.20 15.61 -23.19
C ILE A 72 47.82 16.94 -23.67
N GLY A 73 49.14 17.04 -23.57
CA GLY A 73 49.94 18.21 -24.01
C GLY A 73 50.01 18.36 -25.52
N GLY A 74 50.56 19.47 -26.01
CA GLY A 74 50.65 19.79 -27.45
C GLY A 74 49.42 20.54 -27.98
N ASP A 75 49.19 20.45 -29.29
CA ASP A 75 48.02 20.99 -29.99
C ASP A 75 47.25 19.90 -30.75
N GLU A 76 46.07 20.19 -31.31
CA GLU A 76 45.24 19.16 -31.96
C GLU A 76 45.86 18.59 -33.25
N GLY A 77 46.87 19.28 -33.80
CA GLY A 77 47.70 18.78 -34.88
C GLY A 77 48.90 17.98 -34.38
N ASN A 78 49.38 18.19 -33.16
CA ASN A 78 50.56 17.49 -32.64
C ASN A 78 50.42 17.25 -31.13
N TRP A 79 49.99 16.04 -30.76
CA TRP A 79 49.81 15.66 -29.36
C TRP A 79 51.18 15.27 -28.79
N GLU A 80 51.46 15.67 -27.56
CA GLU A 80 52.80 15.56 -26.96
C GLU A 80 52.75 14.95 -25.56
N ASN A 81 53.79 14.19 -25.21
CA ASN A 81 53.99 13.59 -23.89
C ASN A 81 52.78 12.76 -23.44
N PHE A 82 52.43 11.74 -24.21
CA PHE A 82 51.30 10.86 -23.92
C PHE A 82 51.61 9.39 -24.21
N SER A 83 50.73 8.51 -23.77
CA SER A 83 50.74 7.11 -24.19
C SER A 83 49.33 6.61 -24.39
N ILE A 84 49.18 5.69 -25.34
CA ILE A 84 47.90 5.05 -25.66
C ILE A 84 48.10 3.55 -25.62
N GLN A 85 47.11 2.85 -25.07
CA GLN A 85 46.93 1.42 -25.25
C GLN A 85 45.58 1.12 -25.90
N TRP A 86 45.61 0.49 -27.06
CA TRP A 86 44.43 -0.05 -27.71
C TRP A 86 44.24 -1.50 -27.34
N ASP A 87 43.04 -1.87 -26.88
CA ASP A 87 42.63 -3.25 -26.62
C ASP A 87 41.37 -3.60 -27.44
N GLY A 88 41.37 -4.79 -28.00
CA GLY A 88 40.22 -5.36 -28.71
C GLY A 88 40.56 -6.69 -29.35
N TRP A 89 39.91 -6.97 -30.47
CA TRP A 89 40.12 -8.17 -31.26
C TRP A 89 40.38 -7.77 -32.72
N ILE A 90 41.14 -8.59 -33.44
CA ILE A 90 41.44 -8.39 -34.85
C ILE A 90 41.17 -9.67 -35.64
N ASP A 91 40.39 -9.57 -36.71
CA ASP A 91 40.17 -10.64 -37.69
C ASP A 91 41.20 -10.53 -38.82
N VAL A 92 42.12 -11.49 -38.89
CA VAL A 92 43.22 -11.50 -39.87
C VAL A 92 43.04 -12.59 -40.92
N ALA A 93 43.41 -12.29 -42.16
CA ALA A 93 43.47 -13.26 -43.24
C ALA A 93 44.76 -14.12 -43.18
N GLU A 94 44.77 -15.21 -43.94
CA GLU A 94 45.94 -16.10 -44.02
C GLU A 94 47.15 -15.39 -44.62
N GLY A 95 48.32 -15.54 -44.00
CA GLY A 95 49.60 -15.01 -44.48
C GLY A 95 49.81 -13.52 -44.22
N VAL A 96 49.04 -12.90 -43.32
CA VAL A 96 49.16 -11.47 -42.98
C VAL A 96 50.39 -11.22 -42.11
N THR A 97 51.18 -10.21 -42.44
CA THR A 97 52.21 -9.65 -41.55
C THR A 97 51.75 -8.29 -41.04
N LEU A 98 51.67 -8.13 -39.72
CA LEU A 98 51.39 -6.85 -39.08
C LEU A 98 52.69 -6.09 -38.83
N SER A 99 52.66 -4.81 -39.15
CA SER A 99 53.79 -3.88 -38.97
C SER A 99 53.31 -2.63 -38.26
N THR A 100 54.17 -1.99 -37.48
CA THR A 100 53.91 -0.63 -36.99
C THR A 100 54.85 0.34 -37.68
N ARG A 101 54.36 1.53 -38.01
CA ARG A 101 55.18 2.71 -38.33
C ARG A 101 54.98 3.71 -37.22
N SER A 102 56.00 3.93 -36.37
CA SER A 102 55.94 4.92 -35.29
C SER A 102 57.16 5.84 -35.25
N ASP A 103 56.97 7.12 -34.93
CA ASP A 103 58.03 8.12 -34.66
C ASP A 103 58.34 8.27 -33.15
N ASP A 104 58.09 7.20 -32.41
CA ASP A 104 58.64 6.88 -31.10
C ASP A 104 58.38 5.37 -30.86
N GLY A 105 58.46 4.90 -29.61
CA GLY A 105 58.28 3.49 -29.28
C GLY A 105 56.84 2.99 -29.47
N SER A 106 56.68 1.86 -30.17
CA SER A 106 55.41 1.11 -30.17
C SER A 106 55.63 -0.39 -29.94
N ARG A 107 54.60 -1.07 -29.43
CA ARG A 107 54.59 -2.53 -29.26
C ARG A 107 53.20 -3.12 -29.42
N VAL A 108 53.13 -4.36 -29.89
CA VAL A 108 51.89 -5.06 -30.23
C VAL A 108 51.91 -6.47 -29.66
N TRP A 109 50.86 -6.87 -28.96
CA TRP A 109 50.60 -8.26 -28.57
C TRP A 109 49.44 -8.83 -29.37
N LEU A 110 49.53 -10.12 -29.68
CA LEU A 110 48.46 -10.92 -30.26
C LEU A 110 48.34 -12.22 -29.49
N ASP A 111 47.11 -12.64 -29.18
CA ASP A 111 46.80 -13.94 -28.59
C ASP A 111 47.06 -15.07 -29.60
N LEU A 112 48.32 -15.44 -29.78
CA LEU A 112 48.75 -16.41 -30.80
C LEU A 112 48.27 -17.83 -30.47
N ASN A 113 48.10 -18.13 -29.18
CA ASN A 113 47.65 -19.44 -28.69
C ASN A 113 46.11 -19.59 -28.68
N ARG A 114 45.35 -18.51 -28.91
CA ARG A 114 43.88 -18.44 -29.01
C ARG A 114 43.14 -18.78 -27.71
N ASN A 115 43.72 -18.45 -26.56
CA ASN A 115 43.08 -18.67 -25.26
C ASN A 115 42.20 -17.48 -24.81
N GLY A 116 42.15 -16.42 -25.62
CA GLY A 116 41.36 -15.22 -25.41
C GLY A 116 42.07 -14.12 -24.60
N GLN A 117 43.36 -14.27 -24.30
CA GLN A 117 44.17 -13.28 -23.60
C GLN A 117 45.51 -13.06 -24.32
N VAL A 118 46.02 -11.83 -24.28
CA VAL A 118 47.37 -11.53 -24.77
C VAL A 118 48.40 -11.85 -23.68
N GLU A 119 49.43 -12.62 -24.01
CA GLU A 119 50.45 -13.02 -23.03
C GLU A 119 51.79 -12.28 -23.21
N PRO A 120 52.58 -12.07 -22.14
CA PRO A 120 53.86 -11.35 -22.19
C PRO A 120 54.87 -11.88 -23.23
N THR A 121 54.73 -13.13 -23.63
CA THR A 121 55.60 -13.80 -24.61
C THR A 121 55.19 -13.57 -26.07
N GLU A 122 54.02 -12.98 -26.32
CA GLU A 122 53.39 -12.91 -27.65
C GLU A 122 53.43 -11.50 -28.25
N TRP A 123 54.55 -10.78 -28.07
CA TRP A 123 54.67 -9.38 -28.45
C TRP A 123 55.74 -9.10 -29.49
N GLY A 124 55.50 -8.07 -30.29
CA GLY A 124 56.45 -7.48 -31.24
C GLY A 124 56.70 -6.01 -30.90
N SER A 125 57.93 -5.56 -31.07
CA SER A 125 58.36 -4.21 -30.73
C SER A 125 58.80 -3.43 -31.96
N ASN A 126 58.44 -2.16 -31.99
CA ASN A 126 59.09 -1.16 -32.82
C ASN A 126 59.75 -0.11 -31.90
N ALA A 127 60.91 -0.51 -31.36
CA ALA A 127 61.79 0.30 -30.53
C ALA A 127 61.16 0.86 -29.23
N TRP A 128 60.23 0.13 -28.62
CA TRP A 128 59.70 0.49 -27.30
C TRP A 128 60.82 0.74 -26.28
N GLY A 129 60.75 1.88 -25.57
CA GLY A 129 61.78 2.28 -24.61
C GLY A 129 62.83 3.26 -25.13
N SER A 130 62.85 3.54 -26.43
CA SER A 130 63.77 4.50 -27.06
C SER A 130 63.04 5.42 -28.04
N GLY A 131 63.35 6.71 -28.00
CA GLY A 131 62.81 7.64 -29.00
C GLY A 131 63.48 7.45 -30.36
N GLN A 132 62.71 7.53 -31.45
CA GLN A 132 63.19 7.29 -32.82
C GLN A 132 62.41 8.11 -33.85
N GLY A 133 62.99 8.43 -35.01
CA GLY A 133 62.19 8.96 -36.12
C GLY A 133 61.22 7.91 -36.68
N ALA A 134 60.22 8.35 -37.45
CA ALA A 134 59.18 7.49 -38.04
C ALA A 134 59.75 6.26 -38.76
N THR A 135 59.71 5.11 -38.10
CA THR A 135 60.35 3.87 -38.56
C THR A 135 59.30 2.78 -38.75
N LEU A 136 59.34 2.09 -39.88
CA LEU A 136 58.46 0.97 -40.21
C LEU A 136 59.14 -0.35 -39.82
N ARG A 137 58.49 -1.16 -38.96
CA ARG A 137 58.96 -2.50 -38.57
C ARG A 137 57.82 -3.51 -38.54
N ALA A 138 58.10 -4.72 -39.00
CA ALA A 138 57.22 -5.86 -38.78
C ALA A 138 57.21 -6.20 -37.29
N VAL A 139 56.02 -6.39 -36.72
CA VAL A 139 55.84 -6.75 -35.31
C VAL A 139 55.31 -8.17 -35.15
N HIS A 140 54.52 -8.67 -36.11
CA HIS A 140 53.99 -10.05 -36.09
C HIS A 140 53.81 -10.60 -37.51
N GLY A 141 54.08 -11.89 -37.72
CA GLY A 141 53.69 -12.62 -38.93
C GLY A 141 54.83 -13.33 -39.69
N PRO A 142 54.49 -14.10 -40.75
CA PRO A 142 53.15 -14.28 -41.33
C PRO A 142 52.17 -15.04 -40.40
N LEU A 143 50.94 -14.55 -40.25
CA LEU A 143 49.91 -15.08 -39.36
C LEU A 143 48.95 -16.04 -40.08
N HIS A 144 48.40 -17.02 -39.36
CA HIS A 144 47.30 -17.85 -39.84
C HIS A 144 45.96 -17.10 -39.73
N ALA A 145 45.01 -17.42 -40.62
CA ALA A 145 43.68 -16.82 -40.60
C ALA A 145 42.96 -17.07 -39.27
N GLY A 146 42.29 -16.05 -38.74
CA GLY A 146 41.50 -16.15 -37.52
C GLY A 146 41.35 -14.83 -36.77
N VAL A 147 40.60 -14.89 -35.67
CA VAL A 147 40.39 -13.76 -34.76
C VAL A 147 41.35 -13.87 -33.58
N TYR A 148 42.09 -12.79 -33.31
CA TYR A 148 43.09 -12.71 -32.24
C TYR A 148 42.71 -11.58 -31.28
N ALA A 149 42.85 -11.79 -29.97
CA ALA A 149 42.88 -10.64 -29.06
C ALA A 149 44.13 -9.82 -29.38
N ILE A 150 43.99 -8.49 -29.46
CA ILE A 150 45.08 -7.59 -29.81
C ILE A 150 45.22 -6.50 -28.76
N ARG A 151 46.48 -6.22 -28.41
CA ARG A 151 46.89 -5.04 -27.66
C ARG A 151 47.94 -4.28 -28.44
N VAL A 152 47.76 -2.97 -28.59
CA VAL A 152 48.75 -2.08 -29.20
C VAL A 152 49.08 -0.98 -28.22
N GLN A 153 50.36 -0.70 -28.00
CA GLN A 153 50.80 0.44 -27.23
C GLN A 153 51.69 1.35 -28.07
N TYR A 154 51.54 2.65 -27.85
CA TYR A 154 52.38 3.70 -28.43
C TYR A 154 52.66 4.74 -27.34
N GLU A 155 53.93 5.14 -27.22
CA GLU A 155 54.37 6.24 -26.36
C GLU A 155 54.93 7.36 -27.22
N GLU A 156 54.61 8.60 -26.86
CA GLU A 156 55.10 9.80 -27.50
C GLU A 156 55.73 10.69 -26.43
N GLY A 157 57.04 10.94 -26.54
CA GLY A 157 57.80 11.69 -25.54
C GLY A 157 58.00 13.17 -25.87
N GLY A 158 57.96 13.55 -27.15
CA GLY A 158 58.26 14.91 -27.61
C GLY A 158 58.70 14.95 -29.08
N GLY A 159 58.00 15.69 -29.95
CA GLY A 159 58.39 15.83 -31.35
C GLY A 159 57.22 15.90 -32.33
N GLY A 160 57.29 15.15 -33.43
CA GLY A 160 56.08 14.86 -34.20
C GLY A 160 55.46 13.58 -33.66
N ASN A 161 54.13 13.42 -33.78
CA ASN A 161 53.45 12.18 -33.42
C ASN A 161 52.87 11.48 -34.65
N ALA A 162 53.30 10.25 -34.87
CA ALA A 162 52.92 9.40 -35.97
C ALA A 162 52.90 7.95 -35.53
N MET A 163 51.75 7.30 -35.66
CA MET A 163 51.64 5.85 -35.50
C MET A 163 50.66 5.28 -36.51
N SER A 164 51.03 4.15 -37.09
CA SER A 164 50.17 3.38 -37.97
C SER A 164 50.33 1.89 -37.69
N LEU A 165 49.21 1.19 -37.49
CA LEU A 165 49.17 -0.26 -37.57
C LEU A 165 48.83 -0.67 -39.01
N LEU A 166 49.76 -1.39 -39.62
CA LEU A 166 49.75 -1.73 -41.02
C LEU A 166 49.66 -3.25 -41.19
N TRP A 167 49.01 -3.66 -42.26
CA TRP A 167 48.80 -5.04 -42.65
C TRP A 167 49.39 -5.21 -44.05
N SER A 168 50.22 -6.23 -44.25
CA SER A 168 50.61 -6.70 -45.59
C SER A 168 50.12 -8.13 -45.85
N ASP A 169 49.59 -8.37 -47.05
CA ASP A 169 49.20 -9.70 -47.52
C ASP A 169 49.40 -9.83 -49.04
N ALA A 170 49.27 -11.06 -49.56
CA ALA A 170 49.45 -11.34 -50.98
C ALA A 170 48.40 -10.68 -51.91
N LYS A 171 47.22 -10.30 -51.40
CA LYS A 171 46.09 -9.79 -52.20
C LYS A 171 46.02 -8.25 -52.26
N ARG A 172 46.34 -7.58 -51.15
CA ARG A 172 46.15 -6.15 -50.92
C ARG A 172 47.45 -5.37 -51.12
N SER A 173 48.58 -5.89 -50.65
CA SER A 173 49.89 -5.22 -50.78
C SER A 173 50.91 -6.01 -51.61
N ALA A 174 50.48 -7.10 -52.27
CA ALA A 174 51.36 -8.05 -52.96
C ALA A 174 52.53 -8.55 -52.10
N GLY A 175 52.33 -8.66 -50.78
CA GLY A 175 53.35 -9.05 -49.80
C GLY A 175 54.36 -7.95 -49.44
N VAL A 176 54.25 -6.75 -50.01
CA VAL A 176 55.15 -5.62 -49.72
C VAL A 176 54.70 -4.88 -48.45
N ILE A 177 55.68 -4.46 -47.65
CA ILE A 177 55.51 -3.58 -46.49
C ILE A 177 55.88 -2.16 -46.94
N ASP A 178 54.91 -1.37 -47.38
CA ASP A 178 55.12 -0.08 -48.06
C ASP A 178 54.67 1.15 -47.26
N GLY A 179 54.19 0.97 -46.03
CA GLY A 179 53.73 2.07 -45.18
C GLY A 179 52.33 2.60 -45.51
N GLN A 180 51.65 2.08 -46.54
CA GLN A 180 50.38 2.63 -47.03
C GLN A 180 49.14 1.78 -46.69
N HIS A 181 49.34 0.49 -46.40
CA HIS A 181 48.25 -0.46 -46.18
C HIS A 181 47.82 -0.57 -44.71
N VAL A 182 46.94 0.33 -44.27
CA VAL A 182 46.37 0.36 -42.91
C VAL A 182 45.42 -0.80 -42.66
N VAL A 183 45.42 -1.36 -41.44
CA VAL A 183 44.42 -2.35 -41.01
C VAL A 183 43.00 -1.80 -41.24
N PRO A 184 42.11 -2.51 -41.98
CA PRO A 184 40.77 -2.02 -42.23
C PRO A 184 39.96 -1.86 -40.94
N PRO A 185 39.10 -0.83 -40.80
CA PRO A 185 38.22 -0.71 -39.63
C PRO A 185 37.36 -1.94 -39.34
N ALA A 186 36.94 -2.63 -40.41
CA ALA A 186 36.14 -3.85 -40.31
C ALA A 186 36.91 -5.05 -39.73
N ALA A 187 38.26 -5.02 -39.74
CA ALA A 187 39.08 -6.05 -39.13
C ALA A 187 39.13 -5.90 -37.60
N PHE A 188 38.87 -4.72 -37.04
CA PHE A 188 38.78 -4.53 -35.60
C PHE A 188 37.40 -4.90 -35.06
N LEU A 189 37.43 -5.73 -34.02
CA LEU A 189 36.30 -6.35 -33.35
C LEU A 189 36.31 -6.01 -31.84
N ARG A 190 35.14 -5.89 -31.22
CA ARG A 190 34.97 -5.67 -29.77
C ARG A 190 34.19 -6.81 -29.11
N ALA A 191 34.58 -7.20 -27.89
CA ALA A 191 33.88 -8.22 -27.09
C ALA A 191 32.46 -7.77 -26.71
N ALA A 192 31.51 -8.71 -26.71
CA ALA A 192 30.11 -8.44 -26.36
C ALA A 192 29.91 -8.31 -24.83
N PHE A 193 29.14 -7.31 -24.40
CA PHE A 193 28.58 -7.20 -23.05
C PHE A 193 27.06 -7.46 -23.09
N PHE A 194 26.51 -8.00 -22.00
CA PHE A 194 25.05 -8.18 -21.88
C PHE A 194 24.46 -6.96 -21.18
N GLN A 195 23.69 -6.12 -21.89
CA GLN A 195 23.01 -4.99 -21.28
C GLN A 195 21.56 -5.34 -20.92
N VAL A 196 21.16 -5.12 -19.67
CA VAL A 196 19.78 -5.30 -19.18
C VAL A 196 19.02 -3.97 -19.16
N GLY A 197 17.77 -4.01 -19.66
CA GLY A 197 16.80 -2.89 -19.67
C GLY A 197 15.79 -2.96 -18.53
N ALA A 198 14.61 -2.33 -18.66
CA ALA A 198 13.65 -2.17 -17.55
C ALA A 198 13.21 -3.49 -16.88
N ASP A 199 13.14 -4.61 -17.62
CA ASP A 199 12.99 -5.97 -17.10
C ASP A 199 13.60 -6.98 -18.07
N THR A 200 14.45 -7.91 -17.62
CA THR A 200 14.97 -9.00 -18.47
C THR A 200 15.16 -10.32 -17.69
N VAL A 201 14.76 -11.42 -18.35
CA VAL A 201 14.84 -12.82 -17.88
C VAL A 201 15.85 -13.59 -18.73
N ALA A 202 16.65 -14.49 -18.13
CA ALA A 202 17.37 -15.53 -18.89
C ALA A 202 17.53 -16.87 -18.12
N SER A 203 16.72 -17.87 -18.51
CA SER A 203 17.13 -19.16 -19.11
C SER A 203 15.88 -20.03 -19.29
N GLY A 204 15.64 -20.61 -20.46
CA GLY A 204 14.55 -21.56 -20.67
C GLY A 204 14.80 -22.49 -21.85
N ALA A 205 15.26 -23.71 -21.57
CA ALA A 205 15.03 -24.98 -22.29
C ALA A 205 16.03 -26.06 -21.81
N GLY A 206 15.86 -26.59 -20.59
CA GLY A 206 16.47 -27.85 -20.13
C GLY A 206 18.01 -27.96 -20.06
N GLN A 207 18.78 -27.00 -20.57
CA GLN A 207 20.25 -27.04 -20.62
C GLN A 207 20.87 -25.94 -19.74
N PRO A 208 22.01 -26.20 -19.08
CA PRO A 208 22.79 -25.19 -18.40
C PRO A 208 23.23 -24.05 -19.34
N LEU A 209 23.30 -22.83 -18.83
CA LEU A 209 23.78 -21.64 -19.56
C LEU A 209 24.97 -21.04 -18.83
N THR A 210 26.05 -20.71 -19.54
CA THR A 210 27.18 -19.94 -19.01
C THR A 210 27.21 -18.56 -19.64
N LEU A 211 27.20 -17.51 -18.83
CA LEU A 211 27.42 -16.14 -19.24
C LEU A 211 28.88 -15.77 -18.95
N ALA A 212 29.69 -15.73 -20.01
CA ALA A 212 31.13 -15.46 -19.94
C ALA A 212 31.49 -13.97 -20.01
N GLY A 213 30.55 -13.10 -20.39
CA GLY A 213 30.74 -11.64 -20.47
C GLY A 213 30.03 -10.89 -19.33
N PRO A 214 30.43 -9.63 -19.04
CA PRO A 214 29.82 -8.84 -17.98
C PRO A 214 28.35 -8.50 -18.29
N ILE A 215 27.54 -8.41 -17.24
CA ILE A 215 26.14 -7.97 -17.29
C ILE A 215 26.06 -6.55 -16.75
N THR A 216 25.52 -5.60 -17.52
CA THR A 216 25.50 -4.16 -17.21
C THR A 216 24.11 -3.55 -17.44
N GLY A 217 23.85 -2.34 -16.94
CA GLY A 217 22.61 -1.59 -17.20
C GLY A 217 21.67 -1.46 -16.00
N PRO A 218 20.61 -0.63 -16.10
CA PRO A 218 19.77 -0.30 -14.94
C PRO A 218 18.81 -1.42 -14.50
N GLY A 219 18.67 -2.47 -15.33
CA GLY A 219 17.70 -3.54 -15.17
C GLY A 219 17.95 -4.53 -14.04
N ALA A 220 16.88 -5.24 -13.68
CA ALA A 220 16.94 -6.45 -12.84
C ALA A 220 17.44 -7.67 -13.65
N VAL A 221 18.06 -8.62 -12.96
CA VAL A 221 18.43 -9.93 -13.52
C VAL A 221 17.54 -11.00 -12.91
N ARG A 222 16.74 -11.69 -13.73
CA ARG A 222 15.81 -12.72 -13.29
C ARG A 222 16.13 -14.10 -13.88
N LYS A 223 16.50 -15.05 -13.02
CA LYS A 223 16.72 -16.47 -13.36
C LYS A 223 15.43 -17.27 -13.18
N VAL A 224 14.95 -17.86 -14.28
CA VAL A 224 13.77 -18.74 -14.32
C VAL A 224 14.14 -20.13 -14.85
N GLY A 225 13.22 -21.08 -14.75
CA GLY A 225 13.41 -22.45 -15.26
C GLY A 225 14.36 -23.31 -14.39
N THR A 226 14.33 -24.62 -14.59
CA THR A 226 15.01 -25.58 -13.69
C THR A 226 16.51 -25.78 -13.97
N SER A 227 17.04 -25.32 -15.11
CA SER A 227 18.45 -25.50 -15.46
C SER A 227 19.40 -24.56 -14.69
N ALA A 228 20.70 -24.88 -14.72
CA ALA A 228 21.74 -24.08 -14.07
C ALA A 228 22.15 -22.86 -14.92
N LEU A 229 22.49 -21.76 -14.26
CA LEU A 229 23.12 -20.56 -14.85
C LEU A 229 24.48 -20.34 -14.18
N THR A 230 25.55 -20.28 -14.96
CA THR A 230 26.89 -19.92 -14.47
C THR A 230 27.21 -18.48 -14.86
N LEU A 231 27.54 -17.66 -13.87
CA LEU A 231 28.01 -16.28 -14.04
C LEU A 231 29.53 -16.27 -13.92
N ALA A 232 30.23 -16.14 -15.05
CA ALA A 232 31.69 -16.30 -15.12
C ALA A 232 32.46 -14.97 -15.27
N ALA A 233 31.77 -13.83 -15.17
CA ALA A 233 32.36 -12.50 -15.23
C ALA A 233 31.72 -11.56 -14.21
N ALA A 234 32.43 -10.48 -13.86
CA ALA A 234 31.90 -9.44 -12.98
C ALA A 234 30.69 -8.72 -13.61
N ALA A 235 29.73 -8.34 -12.77
CA ALA A 235 28.51 -7.65 -13.19
C ALA A 235 28.37 -6.27 -12.54
N SER A 236 27.73 -5.34 -13.24
CA SER A 236 27.53 -3.95 -12.80
C SER A 236 26.10 -3.42 -13.03
N TYR A 237 25.14 -4.32 -13.22
CA TYR A 237 23.73 -3.94 -13.27
C TYR A 237 23.23 -3.43 -11.91
N THR A 238 22.26 -2.51 -11.91
CA THR A 238 21.77 -1.86 -10.68
C THR A 238 20.42 -2.37 -10.18
N GLY A 239 19.70 -3.17 -10.96
CA GLY A 239 18.45 -3.79 -10.53
C GLY A 239 18.64 -5.03 -9.67
N THR A 240 17.53 -5.53 -9.11
CA THR A 240 17.51 -6.70 -8.21
C THR A 240 17.90 -7.99 -8.94
N THR A 241 18.66 -8.87 -8.28
CA THR A 241 18.86 -10.26 -8.74
C THR A 241 17.76 -11.16 -8.16
N VAL A 242 16.97 -11.80 -9.02
CA VAL A 242 15.86 -12.69 -8.63
C VAL A 242 16.10 -14.09 -9.18
N ILE A 243 16.04 -15.11 -8.32
CA ILE A 243 16.16 -16.53 -8.69
C ILE A 243 14.84 -17.22 -8.38
N ASP A 244 13.99 -17.38 -9.40
CA ASP A 244 12.68 -18.02 -9.25
C ASP A 244 12.78 -19.56 -9.18
N ALA A 245 13.69 -20.13 -9.98
CA ALA A 245 13.87 -21.58 -10.10
C ALA A 245 15.26 -21.95 -10.64
N GLY A 246 15.67 -23.20 -10.38
CA GLY A 246 16.96 -23.74 -10.82
C GLY A 246 18.12 -23.20 -9.99
N SER A 247 19.35 -23.33 -10.48
CA SER A 247 20.55 -22.88 -9.74
C SER A 247 21.30 -21.77 -10.47
N VAL A 248 21.89 -20.85 -9.71
CA VAL A 248 22.92 -19.90 -10.16
C VAL A 248 24.25 -20.27 -9.50
N LEU A 249 25.31 -20.36 -10.29
CA LEU A 249 26.69 -20.57 -9.85
C LEU A 249 27.49 -19.29 -10.11
N CYS A 250 28.06 -18.70 -9.07
CA CYS A 250 29.03 -17.62 -9.19
C CYS A 250 30.42 -18.23 -9.42
N ALA A 251 31.01 -17.98 -10.58
CA ALA A 251 32.33 -18.48 -10.96
C ALA A 251 33.37 -17.34 -11.08
N HIS A 252 33.07 -16.17 -10.49
CA HIS A 252 33.93 -14.99 -10.50
C HIS A 252 33.62 -14.08 -9.29
N ASP A 253 34.63 -13.41 -8.74
CA ASP A 253 34.45 -12.40 -7.70
C ASP A 253 33.67 -11.19 -8.27
N GLY A 254 32.54 -10.82 -7.68
CA GLY A 254 31.67 -9.79 -8.25
C GLY A 254 30.77 -10.28 -9.40
N ALA A 255 30.58 -11.60 -9.56
CA ALA A 255 29.53 -12.17 -10.41
C ALA A 255 28.12 -11.65 -10.03
N LEU A 256 27.93 -11.25 -8.77
CA LEU A 256 26.78 -10.49 -8.29
C LEU A 256 27.20 -9.05 -7.98
N PRO A 257 26.48 -8.04 -8.49
CA PRO A 257 26.66 -6.67 -8.04
C PRO A 257 26.03 -6.47 -6.65
N ALA A 258 26.38 -5.37 -5.98
CA ALA A 258 25.85 -4.99 -4.67
C ALA A 258 24.39 -4.48 -4.75
N THR A 259 23.49 -5.30 -5.30
CA THR A 259 22.05 -5.04 -5.43
C THR A 259 21.26 -6.00 -4.54
N ALA A 260 19.93 -5.82 -4.45
CA ALA A 260 19.08 -6.72 -3.69
C ALA A 260 19.05 -8.11 -4.32
N LEU A 261 19.05 -9.16 -3.50
CA LEU A 261 19.00 -10.56 -3.91
C LEU A 261 17.76 -11.24 -3.34
N SER A 262 16.97 -11.88 -4.22
CA SER A 262 15.82 -12.71 -3.85
C SER A 262 15.95 -14.11 -4.41
N ILE A 263 15.83 -15.13 -3.55
CA ILE A 263 15.90 -16.55 -3.95
C ILE A 263 14.56 -17.21 -3.58
N ALA A 264 13.72 -17.49 -4.56
CA ALA A 264 12.45 -18.20 -4.35
C ALA A 264 12.68 -19.63 -3.88
N GLN A 265 11.65 -20.27 -3.33
CA GLN A 265 11.74 -21.61 -2.74
C GLN A 265 12.35 -22.68 -3.66
N SER A 266 12.11 -22.59 -4.97
CA SER A 266 12.66 -23.52 -5.98
C SER A 266 13.99 -23.07 -6.59
N GLY A 267 14.55 -21.95 -6.12
CA GLY A 267 15.81 -21.38 -6.55
C GLY A 267 16.98 -21.78 -5.65
N ALA A 268 18.17 -21.82 -6.24
CA ALA A 268 19.43 -22.01 -5.53
C ALA A 268 20.51 -21.03 -6.02
N LEU A 269 21.36 -20.55 -5.11
CA LEU A 269 22.57 -19.80 -5.41
C LEU A 269 23.78 -20.51 -4.78
N ALA A 270 24.86 -20.68 -5.53
CA ALA A 270 26.13 -21.20 -5.05
C ALA A 270 27.26 -20.21 -5.33
N LEU A 271 28.03 -19.86 -4.29
CA LEU A 271 29.13 -18.89 -4.39
C LEU A 271 30.46 -19.50 -4.83
N ASP A 272 30.62 -20.82 -4.78
CA ASP A 272 31.79 -21.59 -5.27
C ASP A 272 33.17 -20.97 -4.99
N ARG A 273 33.36 -20.52 -3.74
CA ARG A 273 34.61 -19.91 -3.20
C ARG A 273 34.85 -18.44 -3.57
N HIS A 274 33.87 -17.78 -4.20
CA HIS A 274 33.91 -16.36 -4.52
C HIS A 274 33.14 -15.52 -3.51
N ASP A 275 33.80 -14.55 -2.88
CA ASP A 275 33.14 -13.64 -1.96
C ASP A 275 32.09 -12.79 -2.70
N ALA A 276 30.96 -12.53 -2.05
CA ALA A 276 29.86 -11.79 -2.64
C ALA A 276 29.38 -10.67 -1.72
N ILE A 277 28.97 -9.55 -2.33
CA ILE A 277 28.36 -8.42 -1.64
C ILE A 277 26.98 -8.20 -2.27
N VAL A 278 25.94 -8.21 -1.44
CA VAL A 278 24.55 -7.92 -1.86
C VAL A 278 23.96 -6.84 -0.96
N ALA A 279 23.08 -6.02 -1.52
CA ALA A 279 22.41 -4.95 -0.78
C ALA A 279 21.52 -5.51 0.32
N SER A 280 20.71 -6.51 -0.02
CA SER A 280 19.80 -7.19 0.90
C SER A 280 19.52 -8.61 0.41
N LEU A 281 19.09 -9.51 1.31
CA LEU A 281 18.81 -10.92 1.02
C LEU A 281 17.38 -11.28 1.46
N SER A 282 16.61 -11.89 0.56
CA SER A 282 15.23 -12.34 0.82
C SER A 282 14.87 -13.63 0.09
N GLY A 283 13.73 -14.23 0.48
CA GLY A 283 13.18 -15.42 -0.17
C GLY A 283 13.29 -16.69 0.67
N ALA A 284 13.08 -17.86 0.07
CA ALA A 284 12.95 -19.15 0.73
C ALA A 284 13.78 -20.29 0.09
N GLY A 285 14.66 -19.96 -0.87
CA GLY A 285 15.47 -20.94 -1.61
C GLY A 285 16.72 -21.43 -0.89
N ARG A 286 17.64 -22.05 -1.64
CA ARG A 286 18.92 -22.54 -1.11
C ARG A 286 20.06 -21.56 -1.41
N LEU A 287 20.87 -21.23 -0.41
CA LEU A 287 22.12 -20.50 -0.55
C LEU A 287 23.29 -21.38 -0.08
N ASP A 288 24.21 -21.67 -0.99
CA ASP A 288 25.43 -22.43 -0.72
C ASP A 288 26.63 -21.50 -0.73
N LEU A 289 27.20 -21.24 0.45
CA LEU A 289 28.35 -20.35 0.60
C LEU A 289 29.64 -20.99 0.08
N GLY A 290 29.70 -22.31 -0.07
CA GLY A 290 30.98 -23.01 -0.24
C GLY A 290 31.94 -22.64 0.89
N SER A 291 33.13 -22.12 0.56
CA SER A 291 34.07 -21.52 1.52
C SER A 291 34.09 -19.98 1.52
N ALA A 292 33.19 -19.32 0.79
CA ALA A 292 33.17 -17.87 0.60
C ALA A 292 32.45 -17.12 1.72
N THR A 293 32.67 -15.81 1.80
CA THR A 293 31.93 -14.90 2.69
C THR A 293 30.85 -14.14 1.91
N LEU A 294 29.60 -14.22 2.39
CA LEU A 294 28.53 -13.34 1.93
C LEU A 294 28.45 -12.08 2.81
N THR A 295 28.63 -10.91 2.22
CA THR A 295 28.35 -9.62 2.86
C THR A 295 26.97 -9.11 2.45
N VAL A 296 26.14 -8.73 3.42
CA VAL A 296 24.73 -8.37 3.22
C VAL A 296 24.33 -7.16 4.06
N GLY A 297 23.45 -6.31 3.53
CA GLY A 297 22.80 -5.22 4.27
C GLY A 297 23.27 -3.82 3.89
N SER A 298 24.01 -3.64 2.79
CA SER A 298 24.55 -2.31 2.42
C SER A 298 23.49 -1.25 2.09
N ASP A 299 22.22 -1.64 1.87
CA ASP A 299 21.10 -0.71 1.70
C ASP A 299 20.40 -0.30 3.01
N GLY A 300 20.83 -0.84 4.16
CA GLY A 300 20.22 -0.56 5.46
C GLY A 300 18.79 -1.08 5.64
N LYS A 301 18.24 -1.85 4.69
CA LYS A 301 16.87 -2.37 4.79
C LYS A 301 16.80 -3.61 5.68
N SER A 302 15.63 -3.83 6.28
CA SER A 302 15.34 -5.07 7.00
C SER A 302 14.69 -6.08 6.07
N THR A 303 15.20 -7.31 6.01
CA THR A 303 14.71 -8.39 5.13
C THR A 303 14.62 -9.74 5.85
N THR A 304 13.82 -10.66 5.30
CA THR A 304 13.68 -12.03 5.79
C THR A 304 14.07 -13.04 4.72
N PHE A 305 14.93 -13.99 5.09
CA PHE A 305 15.29 -15.18 4.33
C PHE A 305 14.80 -16.43 5.06
N ALA A 306 13.75 -17.05 4.55
CA ALA A 306 13.15 -18.28 5.07
C ALA A 306 13.78 -19.56 4.49
N GLY A 307 14.87 -19.41 3.73
CA GLY A 307 15.51 -20.48 3.00
C GLY A 307 16.59 -21.23 3.78
N THR A 308 17.30 -22.12 3.10
CA THR A 308 18.41 -22.90 3.68
C THR A 308 19.75 -22.27 3.30
N ILE A 309 20.60 -21.94 4.27
CA ILE A 309 21.97 -21.49 4.06
C ILE A 309 22.94 -22.58 4.52
N VAL A 310 23.92 -22.97 3.69
CA VAL A 310 24.93 -23.97 4.05
C VAL A 310 26.34 -23.57 3.61
N GLY A 311 27.36 -24.30 4.07
CA GLY A 311 28.75 -24.16 3.64
C GLY A 311 29.71 -23.95 4.80
N THR A 312 31.02 -24.01 4.53
CA THR A 312 32.06 -23.67 5.52
C THR A 312 32.41 -22.19 5.55
N GLY A 313 31.90 -21.43 4.57
CA GLY A 313 32.00 -19.99 4.44
C GLY A 313 31.25 -19.17 5.51
N GLY A 314 31.46 -17.86 5.50
CA GLY A 314 30.97 -16.92 6.51
C GLY A 314 29.82 -16.00 6.05
N VAL A 315 29.17 -15.35 7.02
CA VAL A 315 28.13 -14.32 6.77
C VAL A 315 28.53 -13.04 7.48
N ARG A 316 28.58 -11.92 6.76
CA ARG A 316 28.90 -10.59 7.28
C ARG A 316 27.71 -9.64 7.09
N LYS A 317 27.07 -9.23 8.17
CA LYS A 317 25.98 -8.24 8.16
C LYS A 317 26.54 -6.85 8.39
N VAL A 318 26.15 -5.88 7.56
CA VAL A 318 26.58 -4.47 7.65
C VAL A 318 25.39 -3.52 7.70
N CYS A 319 25.60 -2.29 8.19
CA CYS A 319 24.60 -1.21 8.28
C CYS A 319 23.35 -1.55 9.13
N ASP A 320 22.48 -0.58 9.38
CA ASP A 320 21.49 -0.63 10.49
C ASP A 320 20.32 -1.62 10.32
N GLY A 321 20.03 -2.10 9.10
CA GLY A 321 18.91 -3.01 8.82
C GLY A 321 18.99 -4.38 9.52
N MET A 322 17.88 -5.11 9.61
CA MET A 322 17.85 -6.48 10.14
C MET A 322 17.86 -7.53 9.01
N LEU A 323 18.70 -8.56 9.09
CA LEU A 323 18.52 -9.78 8.29
C LEU A 323 17.92 -10.88 9.18
N ALA A 324 16.68 -11.30 8.91
CA ALA A 324 16.03 -12.42 9.59
C ALA A 324 16.25 -13.72 8.81
N ILE A 325 16.93 -14.71 9.39
CA ILE A 325 17.07 -16.06 8.84
C ILE A 325 16.10 -16.97 9.58
N THR A 326 14.95 -17.25 8.98
CA THR A 326 13.89 -18.05 9.58
C THR A 326 13.88 -19.50 9.12
N GLY A 327 14.64 -19.82 8.06
CA GLY A 327 14.88 -21.18 7.60
C GLY A 327 16.13 -21.83 8.22
N THR A 328 16.62 -22.91 7.61
CA THR A 328 17.74 -23.69 8.13
C THR A 328 19.08 -22.96 8.01
N ALA A 329 19.71 -22.69 9.16
CA ALA A 329 21.05 -22.11 9.24
C ALA A 329 22.13 -23.19 9.43
N GLY A 330 22.73 -23.65 8.32
CA GLY A 330 23.71 -24.75 8.27
C GLY A 330 25.12 -24.35 7.83
N TRP A 331 25.51 -23.08 7.88
CA TRP A 331 26.89 -22.67 7.64
C TRP A 331 27.73 -22.78 8.92
N THR A 332 29.04 -23.06 8.78
CA THR A 332 29.95 -23.23 9.93
C THR A 332 31.03 -22.16 10.02
N GLY A 333 31.17 -21.30 9.02
CA GLY A 333 32.14 -20.20 9.03
C GLY A 333 31.70 -19.04 9.92
N ALA A 334 32.56 -18.01 10.01
CA ALA A 334 32.33 -16.90 10.92
C ALA A 334 31.08 -16.10 10.55
N THR A 335 30.28 -15.75 11.57
CA THR A 335 29.24 -14.71 11.46
C THR A 335 29.79 -13.41 12.02
N ILE A 336 29.81 -12.36 11.20
CA ILE A 336 30.33 -11.03 11.55
C ILE A 336 29.16 -10.03 11.49
N LEU A 337 28.97 -9.26 12.56
CA LEU A 337 27.99 -8.17 12.62
C LEU A 337 28.75 -6.84 12.69
N ASP A 338 28.79 -6.11 11.57
CA ASP A 338 29.40 -4.79 11.40
C ASP A 338 28.31 -3.73 11.13
N GLY A 339 27.21 -3.82 11.89
CA GLY A 339 26.04 -2.94 11.83
C GLY A 339 24.72 -3.71 11.78
N GLY A 340 23.68 -3.15 12.41
CA GLY A 340 22.31 -3.70 12.40
C GLY A 340 22.16 -5.02 13.15
N SER A 341 21.14 -5.80 12.78
CA SER A 341 20.75 -7.04 13.49
C SER A 341 20.75 -8.28 12.57
N LEU A 342 21.03 -9.45 13.14
CA LEU A 342 20.82 -10.76 12.51
C LEU A 342 19.86 -11.57 13.38
N GLY A 343 18.69 -11.94 12.84
CA GLY A 343 17.73 -12.83 13.48
C GLY A 343 17.95 -14.28 13.04
N MET A 344 17.88 -15.23 13.97
CA MET A 344 18.06 -16.67 13.70
C MET A 344 16.82 -17.44 14.17
N GLY A 345 16.34 -18.40 13.37
CA GLY A 345 15.16 -19.22 13.62
C GLY A 345 15.21 -20.10 14.89
N PRO A 346 14.06 -20.71 15.27
CA PRO A 346 13.96 -21.51 16.49
C PRO A 346 14.75 -22.82 16.30
N GLU A 347 15.72 -23.07 17.19
CA GLU A 347 16.36 -24.37 17.53
C GLU A 347 17.90 -24.41 17.57
N ARG A 348 18.64 -23.32 17.33
CA ARG A 348 20.02 -23.14 17.85
C ARG A 348 20.56 -21.77 17.51
N THR A 349 21.17 -21.10 18.48
CA THR A 349 21.96 -19.88 18.25
C THR A 349 23.37 -20.16 18.75
N LEU A 350 24.28 -20.60 17.88
CA LEU A 350 25.71 -20.44 18.16
C LEU A 350 26.16 -19.26 17.31
N THR A 351 26.29 -18.09 17.94
CA THR A 351 26.85 -16.91 17.28
C THR A 351 28.15 -16.51 17.98
N THR A 352 29.19 -16.25 17.19
CA THR A 352 30.36 -15.50 17.65
C THR A 352 30.09 -14.03 17.37
N ALA A 353 29.86 -13.22 18.39
CA ALA A 353 29.68 -11.76 18.23
C ALA A 353 31.02 -11.05 18.44
N VAL A 354 31.41 -10.17 17.52
CA VAL A 354 32.58 -9.28 17.67
C VAL A 354 32.08 -7.94 18.20
N LEU A 355 32.49 -7.57 19.41
CA LEU A 355 32.09 -6.31 20.04
C LEU A 355 32.94 -5.15 19.48
N ARG A 356 32.34 -4.12 18.86
CA ARG A 356 33.03 -2.87 18.50
C ARG A 356 32.22 -1.65 18.97
N ALA A 357 32.81 -0.86 19.87
CA ALA A 357 32.22 0.38 20.38
C ALA A 357 32.14 1.49 19.31
N PRO A 358 31.28 2.53 19.48
CA PRO A 358 30.28 2.69 20.54
C PRO A 358 28.86 2.39 20.02
N LEU A 359 28.30 1.22 20.35
CA LEU A 359 26.87 0.93 20.58
C LEU A 359 26.63 -0.57 20.72
N SER A 360 25.46 -0.91 21.24
CA SER A 360 25.08 -2.24 21.72
C SER A 360 24.92 -3.27 20.60
N THR A 361 25.56 -4.44 20.75
CA THR A 361 25.34 -5.57 19.85
C THR A 361 24.03 -6.26 20.23
N ASP A 362 22.99 -6.11 19.40
CA ASP A 362 21.71 -6.80 19.56
C ASP A 362 21.77 -8.21 18.95
N VAL A 363 21.16 -9.17 19.65
CA VAL A 363 20.93 -10.54 19.18
C VAL A 363 19.44 -10.82 19.34
N SER A 364 18.69 -10.70 18.24
CA SER A 364 17.27 -11.01 18.18
C SER A 364 17.02 -12.52 18.28
N LEU A 365 16.03 -12.93 19.07
CA LEU A 365 15.59 -14.31 19.20
C LEU A 365 14.33 -14.53 18.36
N ALA A 366 14.24 -15.64 17.62
CA ALA A 366 13.01 -16.06 16.98
C ALA A 366 12.02 -16.59 18.03
N ALA A 367 11.22 -15.70 18.60
CA ALA A 367 10.04 -16.07 19.38
C ALA A 367 8.84 -15.32 18.82
N ALA A 368 7.88 -16.04 18.23
CA ALA A 368 6.61 -15.51 17.73
C ALA A 368 5.69 -14.94 18.84
N ASP A 369 6.10 -15.06 20.11
CA ASP A 369 5.49 -14.41 21.25
C ASP A 369 6.58 -14.16 22.29
N ALA A 370 6.87 -12.90 22.60
CA ALA A 370 7.86 -12.52 23.61
C ALA A 370 7.31 -12.63 25.05
N ARG A 371 5.99 -12.75 25.22
CA ARG A 371 5.28 -12.62 26.50
C ARG A 371 5.27 -13.93 27.28
N GLY A 372 5.40 -13.82 28.61
CA GLY A 372 5.38 -14.98 29.51
C GLY A 372 6.54 -15.96 29.24
N ARG A 373 7.61 -15.48 28.60
CA ARG A 373 8.81 -16.24 28.30
C ARG A 373 9.98 -15.75 29.15
N GLU A 374 10.83 -16.70 29.49
CA GLU A 374 12.14 -16.45 30.06
C GLU A 374 13.18 -16.61 28.94
N ILE A 375 14.08 -15.65 28.83
CA ILE A 375 15.30 -15.81 28.02
C ILE A 375 16.39 -16.36 28.94
N LEU A 376 16.84 -17.59 28.66
CA LEU A 376 18.03 -18.17 29.25
C LEU A 376 19.21 -17.97 28.30
N VAL A 377 20.25 -17.29 28.76
CA VAL A 377 21.46 -17.02 27.98
C VAL A 377 22.64 -17.75 28.61
N THR A 378 23.30 -18.61 27.86
CA THR A 378 24.62 -19.15 28.14
C THR A 378 25.66 -18.37 27.34
N ILE A 379 26.68 -17.83 28.01
CA ILE A 379 27.66 -16.92 27.39
C ILE A 379 29.06 -17.39 27.76
N ILE A 380 29.98 -17.42 26.80
CA ILE A 380 31.41 -17.61 27.03
C ILE A 380 32.12 -16.31 26.67
N VAL A 381 32.67 -15.66 27.69
CA VAL A 381 33.37 -14.38 27.54
C VAL A 381 34.88 -14.64 27.57
N PRO A 382 35.65 -14.18 26.57
CA PRO A 382 37.08 -14.41 26.52
C PRO A 382 37.82 -13.48 27.50
N PRO A 383 39.07 -13.80 27.87
CA PRO A 383 39.86 -12.98 28.81
C PRO A 383 40.16 -11.56 28.33
N ASP A 384 40.13 -11.31 27.01
CA ASP A 384 40.39 -10.02 26.37
C ASP A 384 39.12 -9.15 26.17
N ALA A 385 37.97 -9.60 26.70
CA ALA A 385 36.74 -8.81 26.69
C ALA A 385 36.85 -7.59 27.63
N PRO A 386 36.15 -6.48 27.33
CA PRO A 386 36.09 -5.32 28.22
C PRO A 386 35.58 -5.64 29.61
N ALA A 387 36.18 -5.01 30.63
CA ALA A 387 35.75 -5.17 32.03
C ALA A 387 34.33 -4.62 32.29
N ASP A 388 33.88 -3.71 31.44
CA ASP A 388 32.56 -3.07 31.49
C ASP A 388 31.52 -3.72 30.56
N LEU A 389 31.82 -4.89 29.98
CA LEU A 389 30.88 -5.61 29.11
C LEU A 389 29.59 -5.99 29.87
N GLY A 390 28.49 -5.30 29.58
CA GLY A 390 27.16 -5.60 30.11
C GLY A 390 26.30 -6.40 29.14
N ILE A 391 25.19 -6.93 29.68
CA ILE A 391 24.14 -7.60 28.92
C ILE A 391 22.76 -7.11 29.38
N GLY A 392 21.79 -7.04 28.47
CA GLY A 392 20.38 -6.87 28.75
C GLY A 392 19.50 -7.75 27.86
N ALA A 393 18.20 -7.72 28.11
CA ALA A 393 17.17 -8.26 27.23
C ALA A 393 16.17 -7.18 26.86
N TYR A 394 15.59 -7.32 25.68
CA TYR A 394 14.56 -6.43 25.18
C TYR A 394 13.39 -7.20 24.57
N VAL A 395 12.25 -6.53 24.54
CA VAL A 395 11.13 -6.81 23.64
C VAL A 395 10.87 -5.57 22.82
N SER A 396 10.31 -5.76 21.62
CA SER A 396 9.85 -4.64 20.83
C SER A 396 8.60 -4.99 20.05
N ASP A 397 7.80 -3.96 19.80
CA ASP A 397 6.70 -4.02 18.86
C ASP A 397 7.21 -3.96 17.42
N ARG A 398 6.33 -4.10 16.44
CA ARG A 398 6.69 -4.01 15.01
C ARG A 398 7.22 -2.65 14.56
N HIS A 399 6.87 -1.56 15.24
CA HIS A 399 7.30 -0.20 14.92
C HIS A 399 8.68 0.12 15.52
N GLY A 400 9.22 -0.79 16.33
CA GLY A 400 10.54 -0.67 16.94
C GLY A 400 10.51 -0.02 18.30
N HIS A 401 9.33 0.24 18.88
CA HIS A 401 9.24 0.66 20.27
C HIS A 401 9.80 -0.44 21.16
N ARG A 402 10.88 -0.12 21.87
CA ARG A 402 11.67 -1.08 22.62
C ARG A 402 11.47 -0.90 24.11
N PHE A 403 11.32 -2.05 24.78
CA PHE A 403 11.24 -2.17 26.22
C PHE A 403 12.34 -3.11 26.67
N GLN A 404 13.11 -2.72 27.67
CA GLN A 404 14.34 -3.41 28.01
C GLN A 404 14.63 -3.49 29.49
N ARG A 405 15.48 -4.46 29.84
CA ARG A 405 16.01 -4.65 31.19
C ARG A 405 17.49 -5.00 31.10
N HIS A 406 18.29 -4.41 31.99
CA HIS A 406 19.71 -4.70 32.10
C HIS A 406 19.97 -5.77 33.15
N HIS A 407 20.97 -6.61 32.90
CA HIS A 407 21.55 -7.40 33.96
C HIS A 407 22.33 -6.46 34.90
N PRO A 408 22.16 -6.58 36.23
CA PRO A 408 22.65 -5.58 37.18
C PRO A 408 24.19 -5.55 37.33
N ARG A 409 24.91 -6.49 36.73
CA ARG A 409 26.37 -6.61 36.82
C ARG A 409 26.99 -6.87 35.45
N PRO A 410 28.19 -6.34 35.15
CA PRO A 410 28.97 -6.72 33.98
C PRO A 410 29.27 -8.23 33.94
N LEU A 411 29.45 -8.74 32.73
CA LEU A 411 29.85 -10.10 32.43
C LEU A 411 31.32 -10.34 32.81
N ARG A 412 31.63 -11.56 33.26
CA ARG A 412 32.98 -11.96 33.67
C ARG A 412 33.60 -12.90 32.64
N PRO A 413 34.95 -12.93 32.47
CA PRO A 413 35.61 -13.95 31.67
C PRO A 413 35.22 -15.38 32.11
N GLY A 414 35.03 -16.27 31.14
CA GLY A 414 34.57 -17.65 31.34
C GLY A 414 33.11 -17.89 30.91
N ARG A 415 32.62 -19.11 31.19
CA ARG A 415 31.24 -19.53 30.89
C ARG A 415 30.30 -19.09 32.01
N GLN A 416 29.19 -18.44 31.66
CA GLN A 416 28.17 -17.96 32.61
C GLN A 416 26.76 -18.11 32.04
N GLN A 417 25.77 -18.18 32.93
CA GLN A 417 24.36 -18.21 32.58
C GLN A 417 23.63 -17.00 33.16
N VAL A 418 22.79 -16.36 32.34
CA VAL A 418 21.97 -15.19 32.68
C VAL A 418 20.52 -15.48 32.32
N ARG A 419 19.58 -14.96 33.11
CA ARG A 419 18.14 -15.14 32.90
C ARG A 419 17.44 -13.78 32.86
N PHE A 420 16.53 -13.62 31.92
CA PHE A 420 15.65 -12.45 31.82
C PHE A 420 14.19 -12.88 31.74
N SER A 421 13.37 -12.37 32.64
CA SER A 421 11.91 -12.50 32.57
C SER A 421 11.32 -11.33 31.80
N LEU A 422 10.45 -11.64 30.82
CA LEU A 422 9.82 -10.66 29.91
C LEU A 422 8.29 -10.72 30.02
N SER A 423 7.76 -10.99 31.22
CA SER A 423 6.32 -11.08 31.44
C SER A 423 5.65 -9.70 31.45
N ALA A 424 4.34 -9.65 31.19
CA ALA A 424 3.57 -8.40 31.30
C ALA A 424 3.55 -7.84 32.74
N ASP A 425 3.80 -8.68 33.74
CA ASP A 425 3.85 -8.28 35.16
C ASP A 425 5.27 -7.88 35.61
N ASP A 426 6.28 -8.01 34.75
CA ASP A 426 7.63 -7.54 34.99
C ASP A 426 7.80 -6.05 34.64
N HIS A 427 8.61 -5.31 35.40
CA HIS A 427 8.99 -3.95 35.02
C HIS A 427 10.08 -3.95 33.93
N LEU A 428 9.70 -3.72 32.67
CA LEU A 428 10.62 -3.34 31.59
C LEU A 428 10.68 -1.82 31.48
N ARG A 429 11.85 -1.29 31.13
CA ARG A 429 12.03 0.15 30.90
C ARG A 429 11.76 0.45 29.43
N ALA A 430 10.83 1.34 29.17
CA ALA A 430 10.60 1.90 27.85
C ALA A 430 11.77 2.80 27.41
N GLU A 431 12.04 2.86 26.12
CA GLU A 431 12.92 3.89 25.55
C GLU A 431 12.25 5.28 25.55
N SER A 432 13.05 6.33 25.39
CA SER A 432 12.54 7.70 25.40
C SER A 432 11.50 7.90 24.29
N GLY A 433 10.31 8.40 24.65
CA GLY A 433 9.22 8.65 23.70
C GLY A 433 8.30 7.44 23.45
N VAL A 434 8.57 6.31 24.09
CA VAL A 434 7.69 5.13 24.10
C VAL A 434 6.80 5.16 25.36
N PRO A 435 5.52 4.74 25.28
CA PRO A 435 4.69 4.58 26.47
C PRO A 435 5.33 3.67 27.53
N ASP A 436 4.93 3.82 28.80
CA ASP A 436 5.42 2.93 29.85
C ASP A 436 4.99 1.47 29.61
N TRP A 437 5.82 0.53 30.06
CA TRP A 437 5.53 -0.90 29.93
C TRP A 437 4.26 -1.30 30.70
N ASN A 438 3.26 -1.78 29.98
CA ASN A 438 2.02 -2.32 30.53
C ASN A 438 1.57 -3.57 29.74
N ALA A 439 0.46 -4.19 30.13
CA ALA A 439 -0.04 -5.41 29.49
C ALA A 439 -0.46 -5.21 28.02
N SER A 440 -0.85 -4.00 27.63
CA SER A 440 -1.22 -3.67 26.25
C SER A 440 0.01 -3.51 25.36
N GLU A 441 1.01 -2.75 25.81
CA GLU A 441 2.29 -2.62 25.10
C GLU A 441 2.96 -3.98 24.95
N ALA A 442 2.92 -4.79 26.01
CA ALA A 442 3.33 -6.18 25.95
C ALA A 442 2.55 -6.94 24.86
N ALA A 443 1.25 -6.69 24.72
CA ALA A 443 0.42 -7.36 23.74
C ALA A 443 0.74 -7.01 22.28
N LEU A 444 1.36 -5.86 22.04
CA LEU A 444 1.82 -5.39 20.73
C LEU A 444 3.24 -5.88 20.40
N CYS A 445 4.02 -6.27 21.41
CA CYS A 445 5.38 -6.78 21.23
C CYS A 445 5.41 -8.21 20.68
N ASP A 446 5.99 -8.35 19.49
CA ASP A 446 6.17 -9.63 18.78
C ASP A 446 7.65 -9.99 18.56
N ARG A 447 8.57 -9.12 18.99
CA ARG A 447 10.02 -9.32 18.90
C ARG A 447 10.64 -9.34 20.29
N ALA A 448 11.68 -10.16 20.45
CA ALA A 448 12.50 -10.19 21.65
C ALA A 448 13.96 -10.47 21.31
N GLY A 449 14.86 -10.08 22.20
CA GLY A 449 16.28 -10.35 22.03
C GLY A 449 17.08 -10.03 23.27
N ILE A 450 18.39 -10.18 23.12
CA ILE A 450 19.39 -9.76 24.10
C ILE A 450 20.30 -8.74 23.46
N PHE A 451 20.99 -7.96 24.29
CA PHE A 451 21.93 -6.97 23.81
C PHE A 451 23.13 -6.88 24.72
N PHE A 452 24.28 -6.59 24.14
CA PHE A 452 25.54 -6.38 24.84
C PHE A 452 25.91 -4.92 24.77
N TRP A 453 26.54 -4.37 25.81
CA TRP A 453 27.01 -2.99 25.80
C TRP A 453 28.37 -2.86 26.48
N SER A 454 29.17 -1.89 26.05
CA SER A 454 30.49 -1.57 26.61
C SER A 454 30.84 -0.15 26.19
N ALA A 455 31.35 0.67 27.11
CA ALA A 455 31.95 1.97 26.81
C ALA A 455 33.37 1.82 26.23
N SER A 456 34.03 0.68 26.47
CA SER A 456 35.37 0.39 25.93
C SER A 456 35.31 -0.25 24.54
N ALA A 457 36.18 0.18 23.63
CA ALA A 457 36.39 -0.48 22.34
C ALA A 457 37.09 -1.84 22.50
N SER A 458 36.66 -2.84 21.75
CA SER A 458 37.26 -4.18 21.76
C SER A 458 37.21 -4.82 20.37
N ARG A 459 37.83 -5.99 20.24
CA ARG A 459 37.63 -6.95 19.13
C ARG A 459 37.33 -8.36 19.68
N ALA A 460 37.02 -8.44 20.98
CA ALA A 460 36.74 -9.69 21.67
C ALA A 460 35.56 -10.41 21.02
N ARG A 461 35.71 -11.73 20.92
CA ARG A 461 34.72 -12.65 20.34
C ARG A 461 34.03 -13.38 21.47
N ILE A 462 32.75 -13.06 21.71
CA ILE A 462 31.95 -13.78 22.70
C ILE A 462 31.14 -14.87 22.02
N SER A 463 31.02 -16.04 22.67
CA SER A 463 30.07 -17.08 22.23
C SER A 463 28.79 -16.96 23.03
N VAL A 464 27.67 -16.91 22.33
CA VAL A 464 26.34 -16.72 22.93
C VAL A 464 25.42 -17.84 22.47
N ASP A 465 24.75 -18.47 23.42
CA ASP A 465 23.70 -19.46 23.24
C ASP A 465 22.48 -19.02 24.05
N ALA A 466 21.44 -18.54 23.38
CA ALA A 466 20.28 -17.94 23.99
C ALA A 466 19.01 -18.67 23.58
N VAL A 467 18.21 -19.08 24.56
CA VAL A 467 16.96 -19.81 24.34
C VAL A 467 15.83 -19.06 25.02
N SER A 468 14.80 -18.74 24.24
CA SER A 468 13.52 -18.25 24.77
C SER A 468 12.60 -19.44 25.03
N ARG A 469 12.16 -19.61 26.27
CA ARG A 469 11.25 -20.69 26.68
C ARG A 469 10.05 -20.13 27.41
N ALA A 470 8.91 -20.82 27.32
CA ALA A 470 7.78 -20.52 28.19
C ALA A 470 8.26 -20.57 29.65
N GLN A 471 7.87 -19.58 30.45
CA GLN A 471 8.14 -19.61 31.88
C GLN A 471 7.49 -20.86 32.48
N ALA A 472 8.19 -21.55 33.38
CA ALA A 472 7.59 -22.69 34.09
C ALA A 472 6.29 -22.23 34.75
N ALA A 473 5.21 -23.01 34.64
CA ALA A 473 3.91 -22.66 35.18
C ALA A 473 4.02 -22.36 36.69
N GLY A 474 4.13 -21.07 37.02
CA GLY A 474 3.73 -20.58 38.34
C GLY A 474 2.24 -20.81 38.51
N SER A 475 1.73 -20.71 39.75
CA SER A 475 0.31 -20.80 40.05
C SER A 475 -0.50 -20.03 39.00
N VAL A 476 -1.32 -20.74 38.21
CA VAL A 476 -2.16 -20.12 37.17
C VAL A 476 -2.95 -19.01 37.84
N GLU A 477 -2.67 -17.76 37.44
CA GLU A 477 -3.36 -16.62 38.01
C GLU A 477 -4.86 -16.81 37.83
N GLN A 478 -5.62 -16.69 38.92
CA GLN A 478 -7.07 -16.88 38.86
C GLN A 478 -7.69 -15.80 37.98
N PRO A 479 -8.54 -16.17 37.00
CA PRO A 479 -9.26 -15.22 36.16
C PRO A 479 -10.03 -14.22 37.00
N ARG A 480 -9.79 -12.93 36.77
CA ARG A 480 -10.52 -11.86 37.45
C ARG A 480 -10.66 -10.64 36.53
N LEU A 481 -11.71 -9.87 36.76
CA LEU A 481 -11.85 -8.53 36.21
C LEU A 481 -11.35 -7.54 37.27
N THR A 482 -10.41 -6.70 36.88
CA THR A 482 -9.83 -5.65 37.73
C THR A 482 -10.21 -4.28 37.20
N GLU A 483 -10.04 -3.25 38.02
CA GLU A 483 -10.36 -1.87 37.64
C GLU A 483 -11.76 -1.69 37.06
N LEU A 484 -12.74 -2.40 37.64
CA LEU A 484 -14.13 -2.28 37.25
C LEU A 484 -14.62 -0.85 37.53
N ARG A 485 -15.04 -0.15 36.48
CA ARG A 485 -15.57 1.21 36.54
C ARG A 485 -16.90 1.27 35.82
N CYS A 486 -17.93 1.73 36.52
CA CYS A 486 -19.27 1.88 35.98
C CYS A 486 -19.67 3.36 35.98
N ASP A 487 -20.25 3.84 34.88
CA ASP A 487 -20.87 5.17 34.85
C ASP A 487 -22.00 5.22 35.90
N GLY A 488 -22.07 6.30 36.68
CA GLY A 488 -23.12 6.52 37.67
C GLY A 488 -23.10 5.57 38.88
N ASP A 489 -21.94 5.01 39.23
CA ASP A 489 -21.80 4.13 40.40
C ASP A 489 -22.03 4.89 41.73
N ALA A 490 -23.04 4.44 42.49
CA ALA A 490 -23.37 4.92 43.83
C ALA A 490 -23.27 3.80 44.89
N GLY A 491 -22.53 2.73 44.60
CA GLY A 491 -22.31 1.57 45.47
C GLY A 491 -23.45 0.55 45.43
N ALA A 492 -24.66 0.91 45.86
CA ALA A 492 -25.80 -0.01 45.89
C ALA A 492 -26.54 -0.15 44.55
N THR A 493 -26.42 0.86 43.69
CA THR A 493 -27.08 0.94 42.38
C THR A 493 -26.20 1.71 41.40
N LEU A 494 -26.38 1.45 40.11
CA LEU A 494 -25.79 2.22 39.02
C LEU A 494 -26.86 3.15 38.45
N ALA A 495 -26.49 4.38 38.12
CA ALA A 495 -27.41 5.36 37.55
C ALA A 495 -27.24 5.48 36.02
N GLY A 496 -28.36 5.46 35.31
CA GLY A 496 -28.40 5.69 33.87
C GLY A 496 -29.60 6.54 33.44
N ARG A 497 -29.59 6.98 32.19
CA ARG A 497 -30.68 7.75 31.58
C ARG A 497 -31.01 7.17 30.22
N THR A 498 -32.30 7.14 29.89
CA THR A 498 -32.74 6.70 28.56
C THR A 498 -32.13 7.59 27.49
N GLY A 499 -31.64 6.95 26.42
CA GLY A 499 -31.02 7.67 25.32
C GLY A 499 -29.66 8.28 25.59
N GLU A 500 -29.03 8.02 26.74
CA GLU A 500 -27.64 8.39 27.02
C GLU A 500 -26.74 7.14 27.05
N ARG A 501 -25.49 7.28 26.59
CA ARG A 501 -24.51 6.17 26.64
C ARG A 501 -24.15 5.92 28.10
N TRP A 502 -24.31 4.68 28.53
CA TRP A 502 -23.84 4.14 29.80
C TRP A 502 -22.67 3.18 29.53
N ARG A 503 -21.59 3.30 30.31
CA ARG A 503 -20.39 2.47 30.16
C ARG A 503 -20.09 1.67 31.41
N VAL A 504 -19.56 0.47 31.17
CA VAL A 504 -18.77 -0.27 32.16
C VAL A 504 -17.45 -0.69 31.53
N SER A 505 -16.35 -0.46 32.23
CA SER A 505 -15.02 -0.85 31.78
C SER A 505 -14.29 -1.67 32.84
N CYS A 506 -13.40 -2.56 32.39
CA CYS A 506 -12.54 -3.36 33.26
C CYS A 506 -11.30 -3.86 32.52
N VAL A 507 -10.29 -4.27 33.29
CA VAL A 507 -9.06 -4.91 32.80
C VAL A 507 -9.08 -6.40 33.17
N PRO A 508 -9.06 -7.33 32.20
CA PRO A 508 -9.00 -8.75 32.49
C PRO A 508 -7.61 -9.18 32.98
N LYS A 509 -7.58 -10.08 33.94
CA LYS A 509 -6.36 -10.78 34.40
C LYS A 509 -6.57 -12.29 34.27
N PRO A 510 -5.73 -13.02 33.51
CA PRO A 510 -4.64 -12.49 32.67
C PRO A 510 -5.18 -11.67 31.49
N PHE A 511 -4.40 -10.68 31.04
CA PHE A 511 -4.74 -9.89 29.84
C PHE A 511 -4.48 -10.73 28.58
N PRO A 512 -5.41 -10.73 27.59
CA PRO A 512 -5.25 -11.54 26.39
C PRO A 512 -4.07 -11.11 25.52
N ALA A 513 -3.51 -12.08 24.80
CA ALA A 513 -2.40 -11.83 23.90
C ALA A 513 -2.88 -11.05 22.66
N ASN A 514 -3.98 -11.47 22.06
CA ASN A 514 -4.74 -10.66 21.13
C ASN A 514 -6.05 -10.20 21.79
N PRO A 515 -6.14 -8.93 22.25
CA PRO A 515 -7.34 -8.42 22.91
C PRO A 515 -8.55 -8.27 21.97
N TYR A 516 -8.37 -8.50 20.66
CA TYR A 516 -9.43 -8.45 19.67
C TYR A 516 -9.87 -9.84 19.21
N ASP A 517 -9.21 -10.91 19.68
CA ASP A 517 -9.59 -12.28 19.35
C ASP A 517 -10.52 -12.86 20.43
N PRO A 518 -11.81 -13.07 20.11
CA PRO A 518 -12.77 -13.63 21.07
C PRO A 518 -12.46 -15.08 21.46
N ASP A 519 -11.64 -15.80 20.69
CA ASP A 519 -11.19 -17.15 21.06
C ASP A 519 -10.10 -17.11 22.15
N GLU A 520 -9.38 -15.99 22.26
CA GLU A 520 -8.45 -15.73 23.37
C GLU A 520 -9.15 -15.12 24.58
N PHE A 521 -9.93 -14.06 24.35
CA PHE A 521 -10.74 -13.42 25.38
C PHE A 521 -11.97 -12.74 24.80
N ALA A 522 -13.13 -13.03 25.38
CA ALA A 522 -14.38 -12.35 25.05
C ALA A 522 -15.06 -11.86 26.34
N LEU A 523 -15.49 -10.61 26.33
CA LEU A 523 -16.33 -10.03 27.37
C LEU A 523 -17.67 -9.60 26.76
N ASP A 524 -18.76 -9.98 27.40
CA ASP A 524 -20.11 -9.49 27.12
C ASP A 524 -20.73 -8.96 28.42
N ALA A 525 -21.57 -7.93 28.34
CA ALA A 525 -22.57 -7.63 29.37
C ALA A 525 -23.93 -8.19 28.94
N VAL A 526 -24.65 -8.80 29.87
CA VAL A 526 -26.06 -9.16 29.70
C VAL A 526 -26.90 -8.26 30.59
N PHE A 527 -27.78 -7.49 29.96
CA PHE A 527 -28.76 -6.63 30.63
C PHE A 527 -30.12 -7.31 30.56
N THR A 528 -30.74 -7.56 31.72
CA THR A 528 -32.15 -7.97 31.75
C THR A 528 -32.98 -6.71 31.93
N ALA A 529 -33.76 -6.36 30.91
CA ALA A 529 -34.64 -5.20 30.93
C ALA A 529 -35.77 -5.36 31.96
N PRO A 530 -36.45 -4.28 32.39
CA PRO A 530 -37.58 -4.34 33.33
C PRO A 530 -38.71 -5.29 32.90
N GLY A 531 -38.87 -5.54 31.60
CA GLY A 531 -39.82 -6.49 31.03
C GLY A 531 -39.32 -7.94 30.91
N GLY A 532 -38.13 -8.25 31.43
CA GLY A 532 -37.52 -9.59 31.41
C GLY A 532 -36.72 -9.93 30.15
N ALA A 533 -36.68 -9.07 29.13
CA ALA A 533 -35.90 -9.30 27.92
C ALA A 533 -34.39 -9.21 28.21
N GLU A 534 -33.62 -10.22 27.79
CA GLU A 534 -32.15 -10.19 27.87
C GLU A 534 -31.54 -9.52 26.64
N LEU A 535 -30.66 -8.56 26.87
CA LEU A 535 -29.89 -7.85 25.85
C LEU A 535 -28.41 -8.15 26.09
N ARG A 536 -27.75 -8.80 25.12
CA ARG A 536 -26.32 -9.11 25.19
C ARG A 536 -25.53 -8.08 24.39
N VAL A 537 -24.61 -7.39 25.06
CA VAL A 537 -23.77 -6.35 24.45
C VAL A 537 -22.30 -6.76 24.56
N PRO A 538 -21.58 -6.94 23.45
CA PRO A 538 -20.16 -7.26 23.49
C PRO A 538 -19.32 -6.05 23.96
N ALA A 539 -18.21 -6.32 24.63
CA ALA A 539 -17.21 -5.30 24.95
C ALA A 539 -16.18 -5.14 23.83
N SER A 540 -15.61 -3.94 23.72
CA SER A 540 -14.46 -3.63 22.85
C SER A 540 -13.28 -3.16 23.67
N LEU A 541 -12.05 -3.45 23.22
CA LEU A 541 -10.88 -2.76 23.78
C LEU A 541 -10.91 -1.28 23.40
N VAL A 542 -10.79 -0.41 24.40
CA VAL A 542 -10.74 1.04 24.24
C VAL A 542 -9.47 1.56 24.92
N GLN A 543 -8.66 2.25 24.13
CA GLN A 543 -7.47 2.96 24.60
C GLN A 543 -7.83 4.44 24.81
N PRO A 544 -7.67 5.01 26.03
CA PRO A 544 -7.78 6.44 26.23
C PRO A 544 -6.73 7.20 25.40
N MET A 545 -7.19 8.18 24.62
CA MET A 545 -6.36 9.00 23.73
C MET A 545 -6.57 10.49 23.99
N THR A 546 -5.57 11.28 23.63
CA THR A 546 -5.65 12.73 23.44
C THR A 546 -5.27 13.08 21.99
N ALA A 547 -5.67 14.27 21.53
CA ALA A 547 -5.22 14.79 20.26
C ALA A 547 -4.76 16.24 20.35
N SER A 548 -3.83 16.61 19.48
CA SER A 548 -3.40 17.99 19.25
C SER A 548 -3.43 18.32 17.76
N ASP A 549 -3.80 19.54 17.43
CA ASP A 549 -3.77 20.06 16.07
C ASP A 549 -2.38 20.60 15.71
N ARG A 550 -1.73 20.02 14.71
CA ARG A 550 -0.45 20.54 14.17
C ARG A 550 -0.67 21.55 13.03
N GLY A 551 -1.91 21.73 12.58
CA GLY A 551 -2.29 22.59 11.46
C GLY A 551 -2.34 21.86 10.11
N ASP A 552 -1.55 20.81 9.94
CA ASP A 552 -1.53 19.94 8.75
C ASP A 552 -1.98 18.50 9.02
N CYS A 553 -1.90 18.04 10.28
CA CYS A 553 -2.46 16.78 10.74
C CYS A 553 -3.02 16.86 12.17
N GLU A 554 -3.86 15.89 12.52
CA GLU A 554 -4.28 15.63 13.91
C GLU A 554 -3.33 14.60 14.52
N LEU A 555 -2.56 15.00 15.53
CA LEU A 555 -1.67 14.10 16.25
C LEU A 555 -2.43 13.46 17.40
N VAL A 556 -2.71 12.16 17.29
CA VAL A 556 -3.37 11.36 18.34
C VAL A 556 -2.31 10.56 19.10
N SER A 557 -2.44 10.49 20.42
CA SER A 557 -1.54 9.73 21.30
C SER A 557 -2.27 9.14 22.52
N PRO A 558 -1.84 7.98 23.03
CA PRO A 558 -2.42 7.38 24.23
C PRO A 558 -2.08 8.18 25.50
N VAL A 559 -3.01 8.19 26.47
CA VAL A 559 -2.85 8.92 27.77
C VAL A 559 -3.20 8.09 29.00
N GLY A 560 -3.40 6.78 28.86
CA GLY A 560 -3.69 5.88 29.97
C GLY A 560 -3.60 4.42 29.53
N ASP A 561 -3.95 3.47 30.39
CA ASP A 561 -4.00 2.05 30.01
C ASP A 561 -5.33 1.73 29.30
N PRO A 562 -5.34 0.79 28.35
CA PRO A 562 -6.58 0.37 27.70
C PRO A 562 -7.39 -0.56 28.59
N ALA A 563 -8.70 -0.52 28.42
CA ALA A 563 -9.65 -1.37 29.12
C ALA A 563 -10.66 -1.96 28.14
N PHE A 564 -11.26 -3.09 28.49
CA PHE A 564 -12.45 -3.57 27.80
C PHE A 564 -13.64 -2.77 28.29
N GLU A 565 -14.36 -2.12 27.36
CA GLU A 565 -15.52 -1.29 27.63
C GLU A 565 -16.76 -1.85 26.93
N VAL A 566 -17.85 -1.94 27.68
CA VAL A 566 -19.20 -2.16 27.15
C VAL A 566 -19.89 -0.81 27.05
N ARG A 567 -20.47 -0.50 25.89
CA ARG A 567 -21.29 0.70 25.66
C ARG A 567 -22.76 0.32 25.46
N PHE A 568 -23.62 0.78 26.36
CA PHE A 568 -25.05 0.50 26.33
C PHE A 568 -25.87 1.79 26.37
N ARG A 569 -26.88 1.92 25.51
CA ARG A 569 -27.81 3.05 25.50
C ARG A 569 -29.22 2.54 25.81
N PRO A 570 -29.68 2.61 27.06
CA PRO A 570 -30.99 2.07 27.42
C PRO A 570 -32.11 2.85 26.72
N ARG A 571 -33.10 2.12 26.19
CA ARG A 571 -34.26 2.71 25.50
C ARG A 571 -35.48 2.86 26.41
N LEU A 572 -35.58 2.05 27.46
CA LEU A 572 -36.70 2.06 28.39
C LEU A 572 -36.22 2.45 29.80
N PRO A 573 -36.99 3.26 30.54
CA PRO A 573 -36.69 3.51 31.94
C PRO A 573 -37.00 2.27 32.79
N GLY A 574 -36.43 2.22 33.99
CA GLY A 574 -36.62 1.16 34.97
C GLY A 574 -35.32 0.53 35.42
N THR A 575 -35.42 -0.53 36.22
CA THR A 575 -34.27 -1.24 36.80
C THR A 575 -33.86 -2.41 35.91
N TYR A 576 -32.61 -2.42 35.50
CA TYR A 576 -31.97 -3.50 34.77
C TYR A 576 -31.07 -4.30 35.72
N THR A 577 -31.10 -5.63 35.61
CA THR A 577 -30.01 -6.44 36.19
C THR A 577 -28.90 -6.55 35.16
N VAL A 578 -27.65 -6.41 35.61
CA VAL A 578 -26.48 -6.45 34.73
C VAL A 578 -25.49 -7.49 35.23
N ARG A 579 -25.01 -8.33 34.32
CA ARG A 579 -23.94 -9.29 34.59
C ARG A 579 -22.90 -9.24 33.48
N MET A 580 -21.63 -9.27 33.87
CA MET A 580 -20.50 -9.38 32.96
C MET A 580 -20.14 -10.85 32.79
N ILE A 581 -19.97 -11.31 31.55
CA ILE A 581 -19.58 -12.68 31.22
C ILE A 581 -18.24 -12.60 30.48
N ALA A 582 -17.18 -12.97 31.17
CA ALA A 582 -15.82 -12.99 30.65
C ALA A 582 -15.39 -14.43 30.36
N ARG A 583 -14.87 -14.69 29.16
CA ARG A 583 -14.40 -16.00 28.71
C ARG A 583 -12.96 -15.88 28.24
N TRP A 584 -12.08 -16.75 28.73
CA TRP A 584 -10.69 -16.87 28.28
C TRP A 584 -10.49 -18.18 27.52
N SER A 585 -9.40 -18.23 26.75
CA SER A 585 -8.88 -19.46 26.16
C SER A 585 -8.77 -20.61 27.19
N GLY A 586 -9.01 -21.83 26.70
CA GLY A 586 -9.06 -23.04 27.54
C GLY A 586 -10.37 -23.23 28.29
N GLY A 587 -11.43 -22.49 27.96
CA GLY A 587 -12.79 -22.68 28.48
C GLY A 587 -13.07 -22.04 29.85
N ARG A 588 -12.13 -21.24 30.38
CA ARG A 588 -12.31 -20.55 31.67
C ARG A 588 -13.31 -19.42 31.51
N THR A 589 -14.31 -19.39 32.39
CA THR A 589 -15.39 -18.38 32.37
C THR A 589 -15.55 -17.77 33.75
N LEU A 590 -15.78 -16.47 33.80
CA LEU A 590 -16.14 -15.70 34.98
C LEU A 590 -17.46 -14.98 34.69
N GLU A 591 -18.41 -15.08 35.61
CA GLU A 591 -19.65 -14.31 35.61
C GLU A 591 -19.64 -13.38 36.83
N GLU A 592 -19.62 -12.08 36.57
CA GLU A 592 -19.55 -11.04 37.60
C GLU A 592 -20.86 -10.24 37.60
N PRO A 593 -21.74 -10.40 38.61
CA PRO A 593 -22.93 -9.58 38.72
C PRO A 593 -22.56 -8.15 39.11
N LEU A 594 -23.21 -7.16 38.50
CA LEU A 594 -23.06 -5.75 38.87
C LEU A 594 -24.26 -5.28 39.70
N PRO A 595 -24.13 -4.17 40.46
CA PRO A 595 -25.30 -3.54 41.06
C PRO A 595 -26.37 -3.21 40.00
N PRO A 596 -27.66 -3.24 40.35
CA PRO A 596 -28.72 -2.96 39.38
C PRO A 596 -28.57 -1.57 38.76
N LEU A 597 -28.77 -1.48 37.44
CA LEU A 597 -28.76 -0.23 36.69
C LEU A 597 -30.16 0.38 36.70
N VAL A 598 -30.32 1.50 37.40
CA VAL A 598 -31.57 2.27 37.48
C VAL A 598 -31.56 3.33 36.38
N VAL A 599 -32.37 3.13 35.35
CA VAL A 599 -32.49 4.03 34.20
C VAL A 599 -33.69 4.96 34.40
N THR A 600 -33.45 6.26 34.30
CA THR A 600 -34.47 7.31 34.40
C THR A 600 -34.73 7.98 33.04
N GLY A 601 -35.79 8.78 32.93
CA GLY A 601 -36.17 9.49 31.69
C GLY A 601 -37.38 8.89 30.98
N GLN A 602 -37.76 9.48 29.85
CA GLN A 602 -38.84 8.98 29.00
C GLN A 602 -38.31 7.87 28.07
N PRO A 603 -39.14 6.90 27.64
CA PRO A 603 -38.74 5.98 26.57
C PRO A 603 -38.12 6.73 25.38
N TRP A 604 -36.98 6.25 24.91
CA TRP A 604 -36.20 6.90 23.87
C TRP A 604 -35.68 5.88 22.88
N ASP A 605 -35.78 6.16 21.58
CA ASP A 605 -35.33 5.26 20.51
C ASP A 605 -35.10 6.01 19.18
N ASP A 606 -34.20 6.99 19.13
CA ASP A 606 -33.97 7.82 17.93
C ASP A 606 -33.01 7.18 16.90
N TYR A 607 -33.05 5.85 16.79
CA TYR A 607 -32.30 5.09 15.79
C TYR A 607 -33.07 5.03 14.47
N VAL A 608 -32.37 5.27 13.36
CA VAL A 608 -32.91 5.17 12.00
C VAL A 608 -33.20 3.71 11.69
N ARG A 609 -34.40 3.41 11.15
CA ARG A 609 -34.80 2.08 10.67
C ARG A 609 -35.55 2.20 9.35
N VAL A 610 -35.64 1.11 8.59
CA VAL A 610 -36.61 1.02 7.49
C VAL A 610 -38.00 1.19 8.06
N ASP A 611 -38.80 2.08 7.46
CA ASP A 611 -40.14 2.37 7.95
C ASP A 611 -41.05 1.14 7.85
N GLY A 612 -41.85 0.91 8.89
CA GLY A 612 -42.71 -0.27 9.00
C GLY A 612 -43.97 -0.23 8.13
N VAL A 613 -44.39 0.97 7.68
CA VAL A 613 -45.59 1.19 6.86
C VAL A 613 -45.21 1.34 5.40
N ASP A 614 -44.31 2.28 5.11
CA ASP A 614 -43.78 2.53 3.77
C ASP A 614 -42.29 2.22 3.70
N ARG A 615 -42.01 0.93 3.44
CA ARG A 615 -40.65 0.37 3.42
C ARG A 615 -39.70 0.99 2.38
N ARG A 616 -40.17 1.91 1.54
CA ARG A 616 -39.31 2.69 0.63
C ARG A 616 -38.51 3.79 1.35
N PHE A 617 -38.86 4.10 2.59
CA PHE A 617 -38.23 5.18 3.36
C PHE A 617 -37.65 4.69 4.68
N PHE A 618 -36.82 5.55 5.27
CA PHE A 618 -36.38 5.40 6.64
C PHE A 618 -37.26 6.20 7.59
N SER A 619 -37.26 5.81 8.85
CA SER A 619 -37.97 6.50 9.92
C SER A 619 -37.21 6.41 11.23
N THR A 620 -37.55 7.32 12.12
CA THR A 620 -37.35 7.19 13.56
C THR A 620 -38.74 7.24 14.22
N PRO A 621 -38.89 6.95 15.52
CA PRO A 621 -40.17 7.12 16.21
C PRO A 621 -40.75 8.54 16.13
N GLN A 622 -39.93 9.53 15.81
CA GLN A 622 -40.33 10.93 15.63
C GLN A 622 -40.95 11.20 14.25
N GLY A 623 -40.77 10.32 13.27
CA GLY A 623 -41.33 10.47 11.92
C GLY A 623 -40.43 9.95 10.83
N ILE A 624 -40.66 10.43 9.60
CA ILE A 624 -39.80 10.10 8.45
C ILE A 624 -38.38 10.61 8.69
N PHE A 625 -37.39 9.80 8.33
CA PHE A 625 -36.01 10.23 8.15
C PHE A 625 -35.71 10.25 6.65
N TRP A 626 -35.76 11.43 6.04
CA TRP A 626 -35.32 11.64 4.66
C TRP A 626 -33.97 12.36 4.67
N GLY A 627 -32.93 11.68 4.18
CA GLY A 627 -31.56 12.17 4.27
C GLY A 627 -31.28 13.29 3.26
N VAL A 628 -30.83 14.46 3.72
CA VAL A 628 -30.24 15.53 2.90
C VAL A 628 -28.75 15.53 3.16
N GLY A 629 -27.96 15.26 2.13
CA GLY A 629 -26.56 14.93 2.34
C GLY A 629 -25.71 14.77 1.10
N LEU A 630 -24.45 14.45 1.34
CA LEU A 630 -23.43 14.16 0.33
C LEU A 630 -22.47 13.07 0.80
N ASN A 631 -21.63 12.60 -0.12
CA ASN A 631 -20.65 11.58 0.17
C ASN A 631 -19.39 12.24 0.77
N MET A 632 -19.13 11.95 2.05
CA MET A 632 -17.95 12.40 2.80
C MET A 632 -17.05 11.20 3.14
N ARG A 633 -16.84 10.29 2.17
CA ARG A 633 -16.09 9.04 2.36
C ARG A 633 -14.73 9.19 3.04
N SER A 634 -14.01 10.27 2.77
CA SER A 634 -12.68 10.57 3.30
C SER A 634 -12.49 12.07 3.46
N VAL A 635 -11.46 12.48 4.21
CA VAL A 635 -11.11 13.89 4.41
C VAL A 635 -10.76 14.60 3.10
N ASN A 636 -10.12 13.92 2.15
CA ASN A 636 -9.73 14.51 0.88
C ASN A 636 -9.89 13.53 -0.31
N ASP A 637 -9.81 14.05 -1.54
CA ASP A 637 -9.79 13.27 -2.77
C ASP A 637 -8.72 13.77 -3.76
N VAL A 638 -7.71 12.94 -4.01
CA VAL A 638 -6.72 13.23 -5.07
C VAL A 638 -7.36 13.41 -6.45
N ARG A 639 -8.48 12.72 -6.71
CA ARG A 639 -9.24 12.87 -7.96
C ARG A 639 -9.97 14.20 -8.02
N SER A 640 -10.45 14.76 -6.91
CA SER A 640 -11.14 16.05 -6.93
C SER A 640 -10.20 17.17 -7.40
N LYS A 641 -8.92 17.12 -7.04
CA LYS A 641 -7.92 18.06 -7.57
C LYS A 641 -7.81 17.98 -9.09
N ALA A 642 -7.72 16.76 -9.63
CA ALA A 642 -7.54 16.55 -11.07
C ALA A 642 -8.81 16.84 -11.88
N ALA A 643 -9.97 16.38 -11.40
CA ALA A 643 -11.25 16.44 -12.09
C ALA A 643 -11.96 17.79 -11.91
N MET A 644 -11.87 18.38 -10.72
CA MET A 644 -12.68 19.53 -10.30
C MET A 644 -11.85 20.78 -9.97
N ALA A 645 -10.54 20.75 -10.25
CA ALA A 645 -9.61 21.84 -9.96
C ALA A 645 -9.60 22.32 -8.50
N THR A 646 -9.87 21.41 -7.55
CA THR A 646 -9.82 21.71 -6.10
C THR A 646 -8.39 21.64 -5.57
N ARG A 647 -8.19 22.15 -4.35
CA ARG A 647 -6.97 21.87 -3.55
C ARG A 647 -7.21 20.63 -2.69
N ILE A 648 -6.14 19.92 -2.34
CA ILE A 648 -6.24 18.80 -1.40
C ILE A 648 -6.35 19.33 0.01
N THR A 649 -7.41 18.92 0.70
CA THR A 649 -7.64 19.27 2.10
C THR A 649 -6.63 18.52 2.97
N PRO A 650 -5.90 19.22 3.86
CA PRO A 650 -5.00 18.57 4.81
C PRO A 650 -5.73 17.50 5.62
N ASP A 651 -5.10 16.34 5.77
CA ASP A 651 -5.65 15.24 6.55
C ASP A 651 -5.48 15.50 8.04
N ARG A 652 -6.40 16.31 8.60
CA ARG A 652 -6.50 16.61 10.02
C ARG A 652 -7.52 15.69 10.71
N GLY A 653 -7.75 14.49 10.19
CA GLY A 653 -8.58 13.46 10.81
C GLY A 653 -9.96 13.96 11.23
N SER A 654 -10.28 13.81 12.52
CA SER A 654 -11.59 14.18 13.07
C SER A 654 -11.90 15.69 12.99
N LEU A 655 -10.86 16.54 12.95
CA LEU A 655 -11.02 18.00 12.86
C LEU A 655 -11.51 18.44 11.48
N SER A 656 -11.06 17.79 10.40
CA SER A 656 -11.53 18.08 9.04
C SER A 656 -13.00 17.71 8.90
N TYR A 657 -13.40 16.55 9.42
CA TYR A 657 -14.81 16.14 9.45
C TYR A 657 -15.68 17.13 10.22
N ARG A 658 -15.27 17.60 11.40
CA ARG A 658 -16.04 18.61 12.16
C ARG A 658 -16.36 19.84 11.31
N ALA A 659 -15.39 20.35 10.56
CA ALA A 659 -15.59 21.52 9.70
C ALA A 659 -16.60 21.26 8.57
N TYR A 660 -16.55 20.09 7.92
CA TYR A 660 -17.53 19.70 6.91
C TYR A 660 -18.93 19.53 7.51
N LEU A 661 -19.03 18.90 8.69
CA LEU A 661 -20.29 18.68 9.39
C LEU A 661 -20.93 20.01 9.82
N ASP A 662 -20.16 20.99 10.29
CA ASP A 662 -20.66 22.33 10.63
C ASP A 662 -21.36 23.00 9.44
N ARG A 663 -20.76 22.95 8.25
CA ARG A 663 -21.30 23.57 7.04
C ARG A 663 -22.49 22.81 6.47
N LEU A 664 -22.46 21.48 6.51
CA LEU A 664 -23.61 20.67 6.12
C LEU A 664 -24.80 20.93 7.06
N ALA A 665 -24.56 20.99 8.37
CA ALA A 665 -25.60 21.28 9.36
C ALA A 665 -26.20 22.69 9.17
N TRP A 666 -25.36 23.69 8.88
CA TRP A 666 -25.82 25.02 8.49
C TRP A 666 -26.75 24.98 7.27
N ALA A 667 -26.43 24.12 6.30
CA ALA A 667 -27.26 23.89 5.11
C ALA A 667 -28.49 23.00 5.40
N GLY A 668 -28.78 22.63 6.65
CA GLY A 668 -29.90 21.77 7.01
C GLY A 668 -29.72 20.30 6.59
N GLY A 669 -28.51 19.89 6.25
CA GLY A 669 -28.19 18.50 5.95
C GLY A 669 -28.15 17.64 7.22
N ASN A 670 -28.56 16.39 7.07
CA ASN A 670 -28.75 15.43 8.17
C ASN A 670 -28.24 14.02 7.84
N ALA A 671 -27.56 13.82 6.70
CA ALA A 671 -27.02 12.53 6.30
C ALA A 671 -25.66 12.68 5.60
N ILE A 672 -24.73 11.75 5.85
CA ILE A 672 -23.48 11.60 5.10
C ILE A 672 -23.17 10.12 4.86
N GLU A 673 -22.29 9.85 3.89
CA GLU A 673 -21.58 8.58 3.79
C GLU A 673 -20.11 8.74 4.20
N LEU A 674 -19.56 7.80 4.97
CA LEU A 674 -18.17 7.81 5.45
C LEU A 674 -17.53 6.43 5.26
N TRP A 675 -16.27 6.37 4.78
CA TRP A 675 -15.57 5.10 4.51
C TRP A 675 -14.47 4.82 5.53
N LEU A 676 -14.42 3.56 5.98
CA LEU A 676 -13.29 2.99 6.72
C LEU A 676 -12.21 2.44 5.76
N SER A 677 -11.87 3.22 4.73
CA SER A 677 -10.86 2.86 3.74
C SER A 677 -9.43 2.98 4.29
N ALA A 678 -8.47 2.36 3.61
CA ALA A 678 -7.08 2.34 4.04
C ALA A 678 -6.41 3.73 4.06
N TRP A 679 -6.89 4.69 3.27
CA TRP A 679 -6.38 6.06 3.26
C TRP A 679 -7.17 7.02 4.17
N ASN A 680 -8.07 6.49 5.00
CA ASN A 680 -8.92 7.26 5.91
C ASN A 680 -8.96 6.55 7.28
N LEU A 681 -10.12 6.50 7.94
CA LEU A 681 -10.31 5.91 9.27
C LEU A 681 -10.31 4.37 9.29
N GLY A 682 -9.63 3.71 8.35
CA GLY A 682 -9.54 2.26 8.29
C GLY A 682 -8.93 1.66 9.55
N LEU A 683 -9.62 0.69 10.17
CA LEU A 683 -9.20 0.08 11.43
C LEU A 683 -8.09 -0.96 11.26
N GLU A 684 -8.09 -1.64 10.12
CA GLU A 684 -7.05 -2.58 9.70
C GLU A 684 -7.01 -2.56 8.17
N TRP A 685 -5.85 -2.37 7.55
CA TRP A 685 -5.65 -2.74 6.15
C TRP A 685 -4.17 -2.70 5.78
N LYS A 686 -3.57 -1.50 5.85
CA LYS A 686 -2.31 -1.13 5.20
C LYS A 686 -1.17 -1.03 6.21
N ALA A 687 -0.02 -1.62 5.88
CA ALA A 687 1.11 -1.80 6.80
C ALA A 687 1.89 -0.54 7.17
N ASP A 688 1.81 0.50 6.35
CA ASP A 688 2.50 1.78 6.52
C ASP A 688 1.70 2.81 7.32
N ILE A 689 0.44 2.52 7.67
CA ILE A 689 -0.36 3.37 8.54
C ILE A 689 0.19 3.25 9.97
N ARG A 690 0.41 4.39 10.63
CA ARG A 690 0.79 4.44 12.04
C ARG A 690 -0.28 3.75 12.91
N GLY A 691 0.15 2.93 13.86
CA GLY A 691 -0.76 2.21 14.76
C GLY A 691 -1.39 0.95 14.15
N PHE A 692 -0.95 0.53 12.95
CA PHE A 692 -1.35 -0.72 12.35
C PHE A 692 -0.50 -1.89 12.86
N TYR A 693 -1.12 -2.89 13.50
CA TYR A 693 -0.42 -4.06 14.07
C TYR A 693 -0.74 -5.40 13.40
N GLY A 694 -1.28 -5.35 12.18
CA GLY A 694 -1.60 -6.55 11.40
C GLY A 694 -3.08 -6.94 11.51
N ASN A 695 -3.42 -8.06 10.88
CA ASN A 695 -4.79 -8.54 10.82
C ASN A 695 -5.34 -8.87 12.23
N GLY A 696 -6.54 -8.40 12.55
CA GLY A 696 -7.18 -8.61 13.84
C GLY A 696 -6.53 -7.81 14.97
N ARG A 697 -5.86 -6.70 14.65
CA ARG A 697 -5.27 -5.75 15.60
C ARG A 697 -5.67 -4.33 15.22
N TYR A 698 -6.81 -3.87 15.74
CA TYR A 698 -7.44 -2.63 15.27
C TYR A 698 -6.72 -1.37 15.73
N ASN A 699 -6.61 -0.41 14.81
CA ASN A 699 -6.00 0.90 15.03
C ASN A 699 -6.84 1.73 16.02
N GLN A 700 -6.32 1.93 17.23
CA GLN A 700 -7.01 2.66 18.29
C GLN A 700 -7.05 4.18 18.05
N GLU A 701 -6.09 4.75 17.31
CA GLU A 701 -6.09 6.18 16.95
C GLU A 701 -7.29 6.47 16.02
N HIS A 702 -7.43 5.69 14.94
CA HIS A 702 -8.57 5.80 14.01
C HIS A 702 -9.90 5.46 14.69
N ALA A 703 -9.92 4.44 15.56
CA ALA A 703 -11.12 4.08 16.28
C ALA A 703 -11.62 5.22 17.22
N TRP A 704 -10.68 5.94 17.85
CA TRP A 704 -10.97 7.12 18.66
C TRP A 704 -11.39 8.32 17.81
N GLN A 705 -10.76 8.55 16.66
CA GLN A 705 -11.19 9.59 15.73
C GLN A 705 -12.60 9.35 15.21
N LEU A 706 -12.96 8.09 14.90
CA LEU A 706 -14.32 7.74 14.50
C LEU A 706 -15.34 7.99 15.62
N ASP A 707 -15.01 7.70 16.88
CA ASP A 707 -15.87 8.08 18.02
C ASP A 707 -16.19 9.58 17.97
N ARG A 708 -15.18 10.42 17.74
CA ARG A 708 -15.35 11.88 17.65
C ARG A 708 -16.17 12.33 16.45
N VAL A 709 -15.94 11.73 15.27
CA VAL A 709 -16.71 12.07 14.06
C VAL A 709 -18.18 11.73 14.26
N LEU A 710 -18.47 10.59 14.87
CA LEU A 710 -19.84 10.19 15.20
C LEU A 710 -20.47 11.13 16.24
N ASP A 711 -19.77 11.46 17.33
CA ASP A 711 -20.24 12.40 18.33
C ASP A 711 -20.53 13.79 17.71
N ASP A 712 -19.61 14.28 16.86
CA ASP A 712 -19.76 15.56 16.14
C ASP A 712 -20.94 15.53 15.15
N ALA A 713 -21.15 14.42 14.44
CA ALA A 713 -22.28 14.25 13.54
C ALA A 713 -23.61 14.24 14.31
N TRP A 714 -23.69 13.46 15.40
CA TRP A 714 -24.89 13.38 16.24
C TRP A 714 -25.27 14.74 16.83
N ALA A 715 -24.29 15.47 17.38
CA ALA A 715 -24.50 16.80 17.95
C ALA A 715 -25.10 17.80 16.96
N ARG A 716 -24.98 17.52 15.65
CA ARG A 716 -25.48 18.33 14.53
C ARG A 716 -26.72 17.75 13.86
N GLY A 717 -27.29 16.66 14.40
CA GLY A 717 -28.45 15.99 13.81
C GLY A 717 -28.13 15.20 12.53
N ILE A 718 -26.85 14.88 12.29
CA ILE A 718 -26.40 14.16 11.10
C ILE A 718 -26.27 12.66 11.39
N ARG A 719 -26.77 11.84 10.47
CA ARG A 719 -26.62 10.38 10.46
C ARG A 719 -25.57 9.95 9.43
N VAL A 720 -24.85 8.87 9.71
CA VAL A 720 -23.69 8.39 8.96
C VAL A 720 -24.00 7.00 8.39
N ASN A 721 -24.06 6.90 7.07
CA ASN A 721 -23.99 5.63 6.37
C ASN A 721 -22.53 5.14 6.40
N LEU A 722 -22.23 4.17 7.25
CA LEU A 722 -20.84 3.78 7.54
C LEU A 722 -20.41 2.62 6.64
N VAL A 723 -19.44 2.89 5.78
CA VAL A 723 -18.90 1.92 4.83
C VAL A 723 -17.75 1.14 5.47
N ILE A 724 -17.93 -0.17 5.59
CA ILE A 724 -16.97 -1.07 6.26
C ILE A 724 -15.81 -1.40 5.34
N TYR A 725 -16.12 -1.85 4.12
CA TYR A 725 -15.15 -2.17 3.09
C TYR A 725 -15.44 -1.39 1.81
N ASN A 726 -14.40 -1.05 1.06
CA ASN A 726 -14.52 -0.49 -0.27
C ASN A 726 -13.97 -1.45 -1.33
N HIS A 727 -14.33 -1.26 -2.60
CA HIS A 727 -14.00 -2.22 -3.67
C HIS A 727 -12.51 -2.54 -3.79
N GLY A 728 -11.63 -1.56 -3.59
CA GLY A 728 -10.18 -1.74 -3.71
C GLY A 728 -9.66 -2.81 -2.75
N GLN A 729 -10.22 -2.88 -1.54
CA GLN A 729 -9.91 -3.88 -0.52
C GLN A 729 -10.33 -5.30 -0.92
N GLY A 730 -11.24 -5.45 -1.88
CA GLY A 730 -11.77 -6.75 -2.29
C GLY A 730 -11.33 -7.19 -3.68
N ALA A 731 -10.42 -6.47 -4.36
CA ALA A 731 -10.13 -6.69 -5.79
C ALA A 731 -8.70 -7.13 -6.09
N ASP A 732 -8.53 -8.05 -7.04
CA ASP A 732 -7.23 -8.45 -7.58
C ASP A 732 -6.82 -7.54 -8.76
N GLY A 733 -5.67 -6.87 -8.66
CA GLY A 733 -4.91 -6.33 -9.80
C GLY A 733 -5.65 -5.39 -10.77
N ASN A 734 -6.76 -4.75 -10.36
CA ASN A 734 -7.36 -3.66 -11.12
C ASN A 734 -6.64 -2.32 -10.79
N GLY A 735 -6.92 -1.26 -11.57
CA GLY A 735 -6.20 0.02 -11.46
C GLY A 735 -6.26 0.71 -10.09
N ASP A 736 -7.23 0.33 -9.24
CA ASP A 736 -7.46 0.86 -7.90
C ASP A 736 -7.39 -0.25 -6.82
N ALA A 737 -6.75 -1.39 -7.12
CA ALA A 737 -6.69 -2.53 -6.22
C ALA A 737 -5.80 -2.24 -5.01
N GLU A 738 -6.35 -2.43 -3.81
CA GLU A 738 -5.63 -2.30 -2.54
C GLU A 738 -5.20 -3.66 -1.96
N TRP A 739 -5.51 -4.76 -2.65
CA TRP A 739 -5.28 -6.12 -2.12
C TRP A 739 -3.81 -6.41 -1.84
N ASP A 740 -2.89 -5.86 -2.64
CA ASP A 740 -1.44 -6.00 -2.44
C ASP A 740 -0.95 -5.34 -1.15
N HIS A 741 -1.75 -4.46 -0.54
CA HIS A 741 -1.47 -3.87 0.76
C HIS A 741 -2.24 -4.53 1.91
N SER A 742 -3.14 -5.46 1.61
CA SER A 742 -3.98 -6.10 2.62
C SER A 742 -3.15 -6.93 3.58
N SER A 743 -3.46 -6.79 4.87
CA SER A 743 -2.95 -7.65 5.95
C SER A 743 -3.34 -9.13 5.81
N TYR A 744 -4.35 -9.44 4.99
CA TYR A 744 -4.76 -10.80 4.69
C TYR A 744 -3.90 -11.43 3.58
N ASN A 745 -3.22 -10.62 2.78
CA ASN A 745 -2.40 -11.06 1.66
C ASN A 745 -1.03 -11.59 2.15
N VAL A 746 -0.58 -12.72 1.58
CA VAL A 746 0.72 -13.35 1.90
C VAL A 746 1.92 -12.42 1.72
N VAL A 747 1.84 -11.43 0.80
CA VAL A 747 2.91 -10.45 0.58
C VAL A 747 3.15 -9.59 1.82
N ASN A 748 2.11 -9.38 2.65
CA ASN A 748 2.19 -8.62 3.90
C ASN A 748 2.19 -9.51 5.16
N GLY A 749 2.51 -10.80 5.01
CA GLY A 749 2.51 -11.76 6.11
C GLY A 749 1.13 -12.36 6.44
N GLY A 750 0.13 -12.13 5.60
CA GLY A 750 -1.18 -12.79 5.66
C GLY A 750 -1.15 -14.24 5.13
N ARG A 751 -2.34 -14.83 4.93
CA ARG A 751 -2.48 -16.23 4.50
C ARG A 751 -3.06 -16.41 3.09
N LEU A 752 -3.63 -15.36 2.52
CA LEU A 752 -4.37 -15.41 1.27
C LEU A 752 -3.51 -14.93 0.09
N GLN A 753 -3.62 -15.60 -1.04
CA GLN A 753 -2.92 -15.21 -2.26
C GLN A 753 -3.74 -14.20 -3.06
N ARG A 754 -5.07 -14.34 -3.07
CA ARG A 754 -5.99 -13.55 -3.91
C ARG A 754 -7.17 -13.00 -3.11
N ALA A 755 -7.70 -11.87 -3.56
CA ALA A 755 -8.83 -11.19 -2.94
C ALA A 755 -10.11 -12.04 -2.94
N ALA A 756 -10.29 -12.90 -3.94
CA ALA A 756 -11.41 -13.84 -4.00
C ALA A 756 -11.49 -14.77 -2.76
N GLU A 757 -10.34 -15.12 -2.17
CA GLU A 757 -10.27 -15.99 -1.00
C GLU A 757 -10.80 -15.29 0.25
N PHE A 758 -10.79 -13.95 0.31
CA PHE A 758 -11.37 -13.19 1.42
C PHE A 758 -12.85 -13.55 1.67
N PHE A 759 -13.58 -13.89 0.61
CA PHE A 759 -15.01 -14.20 0.69
C PHE A 759 -15.31 -15.67 1.07
N THR A 760 -14.31 -16.54 1.04
CA THR A 760 -14.51 -17.99 1.14
C THR A 760 -13.64 -18.68 2.19
N ASP A 761 -12.43 -18.16 2.45
CA ASP A 761 -11.49 -18.77 3.37
C ASP A 761 -11.96 -18.66 4.83
N PRO A 762 -12.04 -19.77 5.59
CA PRO A 762 -12.54 -19.75 6.97
C PRO A 762 -11.77 -18.82 7.91
N TRP A 763 -10.45 -18.67 7.74
CA TRP A 763 -9.65 -17.77 8.56
C TRP A 763 -9.96 -16.31 8.27
N ALA A 764 -10.13 -15.95 6.99
CA ALA A 764 -10.53 -14.60 6.60
C ALA A 764 -11.94 -14.24 7.08
N LEU A 765 -12.87 -15.19 7.00
CA LEU A 765 -14.24 -15.03 7.48
C LEU A 765 -14.33 -14.89 9.00
N ALA A 766 -13.48 -15.61 9.74
CA ALA A 766 -13.32 -15.39 11.18
C ALA A 766 -12.77 -13.99 11.47
N GLY A 767 -11.83 -13.49 10.67
CA GLY A 767 -11.34 -12.11 10.74
C GLY A 767 -12.44 -11.06 10.54
N GLN A 768 -13.28 -11.23 9.53
CA GLN A 768 -14.45 -10.37 9.30
C GLN A 768 -15.44 -10.42 10.47
N GLU A 769 -15.64 -11.57 11.11
CA GLU A 769 -16.49 -11.69 12.29
C GLU A 769 -15.88 -10.98 13.52
N ARG A 770 -14.56 -11.05 13.71
CA ARG A 770 -13.87 -10.28 14.76
C ARG A 770 -14.07 -8.77 14.55
N LEU A 771 -13.90 -8.29 13.31
CA LEU A 771 -14.07 -6.87 13.00
C LEU A 771 -15.52 -6.44 13.24
N ARG A 772 -16.49 -7.22 12.74
CA ARG A 772 -17.92 -6.98 12.97
C ARG A 772 -18.25 -6.88 14.46
N ARG A 773 -17.77 -7.84 15.26
CA ARG A 773 -17.99 -7.85 16.72
C ARG A 773 -17.40 -6.61 17.38
N TYR A 774 -16.18 -6.21 17.01
CA TYR A 774 -15.53 -5.01 17.53
C TYR A 774 -16.30 -3.73 17.16
N MET A 775 -16.72 -3.61 15.90
CA MET A 775 -17.49 -2.46 15.43
C MET A 775 -18.84 -2.33 16.13
N ILE A 776 -19.56 -3.46 16.32
CA ILE A 776 -20.81 -3.46 17.08
C ILE A 776 -20.56 -3.07 18.54
N ALA A 777 -19.57 -3.68 19.18
CA ALA A 777 -19.24 -3.40 20.58
C ALA A 777 -18.94 -1.91 20.83
N ARG A 778 -18.23 -1.26 19.89
CA ARG A 778 -17.79 0.12 20.05
C ARG A 778 -18.80 1.16 19.56
N TYR A 779 -19.53 0.88 18.48
CA TYR A 779 -20.29 1.90 17.75
C TYR A 779 -21.79 1.65 17.66
N ALA A 780 -22.30 0.45 17.93
CA ALA A 780 -23.73 0.18 17.75
C ALA A 780 -24.62 0.97 18.71
N ASP A 781 -24.14 1.39 19.89
CA ASP A 781 -24.94 2.26 20.76
C ASP A 781 -25.11 3.69 20.20
N HIS A 782 -24.35 4.06 19.17
CA HIS A 782 -24.25 5.43 18.72
C HIS A 782 -25.35 5.79 17.71
N PRO A 783 -26.27 6.73 18.02
CA PRO A 783 -27.44 7.00 17.18
C PRO A 783 -27.15 7.81 15.92
N ALA A 784 -25.93 8.33 15.73
CA ALA A 784 -25.53 8.82 14.42
C ALA A 784 -25.41 7.71 13.38
N ILE A 785 -25.33 6.43 13.72
CA ILE A 785 -25.26 5.38 12.68
C ILE A 785 -26.60 5.36 11.92
N LEU A 786 -26.56 5.63 10.62
CA LEU A 786 -27.69 5.46 9.71
C LEU A 786 -27.83 3.97 9.37
N GLY A 787 -26.71 3.33 9.05
CA GLY A 787 -26.67 1.93 8.68
C GLY A 787 -25.25 1.42 8.40
N TRP A 788 -25.13 0.10 8.38
CA TRP A 788 -23.90 -0.63 8.11
C TRP A 788 -23.82 -1.00 6.62
N LYS A 789 -23.00 -0.29 5.85
CA LYS A 789 -22.75 -0.59 4.43
C LYS A 789 -21.54 -1.51 4.32
N MET A 790 -21.80 -2.80 4.11
CA MET A 790 -20.76 -3.83 4.15
C MET A 790 -19.69 -3.61 3.07
N TRP A 791 -20.11 -3.26 1.86
CA TRP A 791 -19.20 -2.92 0.76
C TRP A 791 -19.67 -1.65 0.07
N SER A 792 -18.72 -0.79 -0.31
CA SER A 792 -18.88 0.09 -1.47
C SER A 792 -18.51 -0.67 -2.74
N GLU A 793 -19.38 -0.62 -3.75
CA GLU A 793 -19.12 -1.13 -5.10
C GLU A 793 -18.71 -2.62 -5.16
N VAL A 794 -19.52 -3.47 -4.54
CA VAL A 794 -19.24 -4.90 -4.34
C VAL A 794 -18.99 -5.67 -5.65
N ASN A 795 -19.59 -5.25 -6.76
CA ASN A 795 -19.39 -5.85 -8.09
C ASN A 795 -18.02 -5.53 -8.73
N LEU A 796 -17.24 -4.61 -8.15
CA LEU A 796 -15.85 -4.38 -8.54
C LEU A 796 -14.86 -5.22 -7.73
N THR A 797 -15.34 -6.02 -6.77
CA THR A 797 -14.53 -6.95 -5.98
C THR A 797 -14.41 -8.31 -6.66
N SER A 798 -13.47 -9.13 -6.17
CA SER A 798 -13.27 -10.53 -6.57
C SER A 798 -14.30 -11.49 -5.95
N ILE A 799 -15.42 -11.02 -5.39
CA ILE A 799 -16.46 -11.86 -4.74
C ILE A 799 -17.09 -12.87 -5.71
N GLY A 800 -17.22 -12.51 -6.99
CA GLY A 800 -17.70 -13.38 -8.07
C GLY A 800 -18.97 -14.16 -7.71
N GLY A 801 -18.99 -15.46 -8.04
CA GLY A 801 -20.13 -16.36 -7.80
C GLY A 801 -20.47 -16.63 -6.33
N THR A 802 -19.73 -16.07 -5.37
CA THR A 802 -19.99 -16.23 -3.93
C THR A 802 -20.80 -15.08 -3.33
N ILE A 803 -21.21 -14.12 -4.15
CA ILE A 803 -21.90 -12.91 -3.72
C ILE A 803 -23.14 -13.21 -2.85
N VAL A 804 -24.03 -14.09 -3.29
CA VAL A 804 -25.26 -14.42 -2.53
C VAL A 804 -24.94 -15.11 -1.19
N PRO A 805 -24.26 -16.27 -1.14
CA PRO A 805 -24.03 -16.97 0.12
C PRO A 805 -23.16 -16.17 1.10
N TRP A 806 -22.24 -15.33 0.61
CA TRP A 806 -21.48 -14.42 1.48
C TRP A 806 -22.39 -13.38 2.14
N HIS A 807 -23.28 -12.74 1.37
CA HIS A 807 -24.21 -11.73 1.90
C HIS A 807 -25.23 -12.34 2.86
N GLU A 808 -25.79 -13.52 2.57
CA GLU A 808 -26.71 -14.22 3.48
C GLU A 808 -26.08 -14.41 4.87
N ARG A 809 -24.85 -14.92 4.91
CA ARG A 809 -24.10 -15.09 6.17
C ARG A 809 -23.79 -13.76 6.84
N ALA A 810 -23.27 -12.78 6.09
CA ALA A 810 -22.86 -11.49 6.65
C ALA A 810 -24.04 -10.72 7.25
N LEU A 811 -25.17 -10.65 6.54
CA LEU A 811 -26.40 -9.99 6.97
C LEU A 811 -26.97 -10.64 8.24
N ALA A 812 -27.03 -11.97 8.29
CA ALA A 812 -27.50 -12.70 9.47
C ALA A 812 -26.65 -12.36 10.71
N ARG A 813 -25.33 -12.25 10.56
CA ARG A 813 -24.42 -11.88 11.66
C ARG A 813 -24.61 -10.44 12.13
N TRP A 814 -24.74 -9.47 11.22
CA TRP A 814 -25.01 -8.07 11.59
C TRP A 814 -26.31 -7.95 12.37
N LYS A 815 -27.40 -8.54 11.87
CA LYS A 815 -28.72 -8.51 12.52
C LYS A 815 -28.74 -9.19 13.89
N ALA A 816 -27.94 -10.25 14.07
CA ALA A 816 -27.88 -10.99 15.33
C ALA A 816 -27.09 -10.24 16.43
N LEU A 817 -26.06 -9.46 16.06
CA LEU A 817 -25.19 -8.77 17.02
C LEU A 817 -25.70 -7.38 17.40
N ASP A 818 -26.32 -6.65 16.47
CA ASP A 818 -26.78 -5.28 16.70
C ASP A 818 -28.14 -5.24 17.43
N ILE A 819 -28.13 -5.09 18.74
CA ILE A 819 -29.35 -5.01 19.55
C ILE A 819 -30.23 -3.78 19.26
N TYR A 820 -29.69 -2.77 18.58
CA TYR A 820 -30.40 -1.55 18.21
C TYR A 820 -31.06 -1.66 16.82
N GLN A 821 -30.67 -2.69 16.05
CA GLN A 821 -31.25 -3.04 14.76
C GLN A 821 -31.06 -1.94 13.70
N HIS A 822 -29.84 -1.41 13.56
CA HIS A 822 -29.54 -0.51 12.45
C HIS A 822 -29.76 -1.20 11.09
N PRO A 823 -30.15 -0.43 10.07
CA PRO A 823 -30.17 -0.88 8.68
C PRO A 823 -28.81 -1.42 8.22
N VAL A 824 -28.81 -2.47 7.39
CA VAL A 824 -27.62 -3.09 6.79
C VAL A 824 -27.79 -3.13 5.28
N THR A 825 -26.74 -2.80 4.55
CA THR A 825 -26.75 -2.71 3.08
C THR A 825 -25.44 -3.18 2.44
N THR A 826 -25.44 -3.17 1.11
CA THR A 826 -24.26 -3.21 0.23
C THR A 826 -24.51 -2.28 -0.97
N HIS A 827 -23.45 -1.91 -1.67
CA HIS A 827 -23.48 -0.96 -2.79
C HIS A 827 -22.96 -1.60 -4.07
N TRP A 828 -23.55 -1.25 -5.21
CA TRP A 828 -23.06 -1.63 -6.53
C TRP A 828 -22.57 -0.42 -7.33
N CYS A 829 -21.37 -0.54 -7.90
CA CYS A 829 -20.86 0.40 -8.89
C CYS A 829 -21.77 0.39 -10.11
N GLY A 830 -22.05 1.58 -10.64
CA GLY A 830 -22.97 1.82 -11.73
C GLY A 830 -24.41 2.01 -11.26
N ASP A 831 -25.28 2.25 -12.23
CA ASP A 831 -26.68 2.58 -11.94
C ASP A 831 -27.55 1.36 -11.59
N TYR A 832 -28.85 1.59 -11.52
CA TYR A 832 -29.89 0.62 -11.16
C TYR A 832 -29.90 -0.68 -11.96
N ARG A 833 -29.16 -0.77 -13.07
CA ARG A 833 -29.05 -1.99 -13.89
C ARG A 833 -28.07 -3.01 -13.27
N ASN A 834 -27.14 -2.55 -12.45
CA ASN A 834 -26.03 -3.36 -11.94
C ASN A 834 -26.33 -4.19 -10.67
N PRO A 835 -27.22 -3.79 -9.75
CA PRO A 835 -27.48 -4.57 -8.55
C PRO A 835 -27.88 -6.02 -8.81
N ASP A 836 -27.23 -6.94 -8.09
CA ASP A 836 -27.59 -8.35 -8.09
C ASP A 836 -28.97 -8.53 -7.46
N ARG A 837 -29.94 -8.95 -8.27
CA ARG A 837 -31.35 -9.02 -7.86
C ARG A 837 -31.61 -10.09 -6.80
N GLN A 838 -30.78 -11.13 -6.72
CA GLN A 838 -30.92 -12.16 -5.67
C GLN A 838 -30.49 -11.59 -4.32
N VAL A 839 -29.37 -10.85 -4.29
CA VAL A 839 -28.93 -10.15 -3.07
C VAL A 839 -29.94 -9.07 -2.67
N VAL A 840 -30.41 -8.27 -3.63
CA VAL A 840 -31.41 -7.24 -3.38
C VAL A 840 -32.73 -7.84 -2.88
N ALA A 841 -33.08 -9.08 -3.24
CA ALA A 841 -34.27 -9.76 -2.73
C ALA A 841 -34.13 -10.30 -1.30
N LEU A 842 -32.92 -10.43 -0.74
CA LEU A 842 -32.70 -10.97 0.61
C LEU A 842 -33.43 -10.11 1.65
N SER A 843 -34.28 -10.71 2.47
CA SER A 843 -35.09 -9.98 3.47
C SER A 843 -34.25 -9.22 4.51
N ALA A 844 -33.04 -9.72 4.80
CA ALA A 844 -32.12 -9.14 5.76
C ALA A 844 -31.31 -7.94 5.21
N LEU A 845 -31.30 -7.72 3.88
CA LEU A 845 -30.72 -6.52 3.27
C LEU A 845 -31.78 -5.40 3.35
N ASP A 846 -31.55 -4.36 4.13
CA ASP A 846 -32.59 -3.39 4.47
C ASP A 846 -32.85 -2.35 3.38
N TYR A 847 -31.79 -1.89 2.70
CA TYR A 847 -31.83 -0.88 1.65
C TYR A 847 -30.83 -1.19 0.55
N VAL A 848 -30.92 -0.47 -0.58
CA VAL A 848 -30.06 -0.66 -1.75
C VAL A 848 -29.29 0.61 -2.02
N CYS A 849 -27.98 0.49 -2.17
CA CYS A 849 -27.12 1.57 -2.61
C CYS A 849 -26.67 1.36 -4.06
N ILE A 850 -26.63 2.44 -4.85
CA ILE A 850 -26.13 2.47 -6.23
C ILE A 850 -25.37 3.78 -6.51
N ASP A 851 -24.67 3.81 -7.65
CA ASP A 851 -24.24 5.07 -8.26
C ASP A 851 -25.34 5.66 -9.15
N ALA A 852 -25.18 6.93 -9.49
CA ALA A 852 -25.86 7.58 -10.61
C ALA A 852 -24.86 8.30 -11.52
N TYR A 853 -23.70 7.69 -11.77
CA TYR A 853 -22.74 8.20 -12.73
C TYR A 853 -23.25 8.07 -14.18
N HIS A 854 -23.04 9.10 -14.99
CA HIS A 854 -23.45 9.14 -16.41
C HIS A 854 -22.54 10.01 -17.28
N GLY A 855 -22.48 9.69 -18.57
CA GLY A 855 -21.63 10.37 -19.57
C GLY A 855 -22.31 11.52 -20.32
N GLY A 856 -23.20 12.28 -19.67
CA GLY A 856 -23.83 13.47 -20.27
C GLY A 856 -25.34 13.39 -20.56
N GLY A 857 -26.04 12.33 -20.12
CA GLY A 857 -27.52 12.32 -20.10
C GLY A 857 -28.14 13.16 -18.98
N LEU A 858 -29.48 13.28 -18.93
CA LEU A 858 -30.17 14.00 -17.87
C LEU A 858 -30.19 13.19 -16.57
N VAL A 859 -29.49 13.66 -15.53
CA VAL A 859 -29.42 12.97 -14.22
C VAL A 859 -30.79 12.75 -13.59
N ALA A 860 -31.72 13.69 -13.76
CA ALA A 860 -33.08 13.58 -13.23
C ALA A 860 -33.86 12.40 -13.82
N GLN A 861 -33.62 12.08 -15.10
CA GLN A 861 -34.21 10.91 -15.73
C GLN A 861 -33.57 9.62 -15.22
N LEU A 862 -32.24 9.59 -15.07
CA LEU A 862 -31.53 8.43 -14.53
C LEU A 862 -32.01 8.07 -13.11
N LEU A 863 -32.17 9.07 -12.25
CA LEU A 863 -32.69 8.89 -10.88
C LEU A 863 -34.12 8.34 -10.88
N THR A 864 -34.96 8.83 -11.81
CA THR A 864 -36.32 8.31 -11.99
C THR A 864 -36.33 6.88 -12.46
N ASP A 865 -35.52 6.54 -13.45
CA ASP A 865 -35.44 5.18 -13.96
C ASP A 865 -34.91 4.24 -12.87
N SER A 866 -34.00 4.72 -12.02
CA SER A 866 -33.44 3.92 -10.95
C SER A 866 -34.47 3.37 -9.97
N THR A 867 -35.55 4.12 -9.76
CA THR A 867 -36.67 3.74 -8.89
C THR A 867 -37.81 3.11 -9.69
N LEU A 868 -38.13 3.63 -10.88
CA LEU A 868 -39.43 3.43 -11.56
C LEU A 868 -39.32 2.94 -13.02
N HIS A 869 -38.15 2.47 -13.48
CA HIS A 869 -37.98 2.11 -14.90
C HIS A 869 -39.12 1.21 -15.42
N PRO A 870 -39.74 1.54 -16.58
CA PRO A 870 -40.99 0.91 -17.05
C PRO A 870 -40.80 -0.51 -17.59
N GLY A 871 -39.59 -0.88 -18.00
CA GLY A 871 -39.25 -2.25 -18.34
C GLY A 871 -39.46 -3.16 -17.14
N ALA A 872 -40.30 -4.19 -17.29
CA ALA A 872 -40.63 -5.13 -16.23
C ALA A 872 -39.35 -5.58 -15.50
N GLN A 873 -39.33 -5.40 -14.18
CA GLN A 873 -38.27 -5.83 -13.27
C GLN A 873 -36.97 -5.00 -13.26
N GLN A 874 -36.93 -3.78 -13.81
CA GLN A 874 -35.69 -2.98 -13.78
C GLN A 874 -35.60 -1.96 -12.62
N GLY A 875 -36.66 -1.18 -12.37
CA GLY A 875 -36.67 -0.18 -11.30
C GLY A 875 -36.54 -0.81 -9.91
N LEU A 876 -35.70 -0.24 -9.04
CA LEU A 876 -35.38 -0.85 -7.74
C LEU A 876 -36.50 -0.73 -6.70
N SER A 877 -37.48 0.17 -6.89
CA SER A 877 -38.60 0.32 -5.94
C SER A 877 -39.48 -0.94 -5.82
N GLN A 878 -39.45 -1.80 -6.83
CA GLN A 878 -40.20 -3.08 -6.84
C GLN A 878 -39.84 -4.00 -5.67
N PHE A 879 -38.64 -3.86 -5.10
CA PHE A 879 -38.20 -4.68 -3.97
C PHE A 879 -38.77 -4.21 -2.63
N GLY A 880 -39.50 -3.07 -2.61
CA GLY A 880 -40.08 -2.52 -1.39
C GLY A 880 -39.01 -2.14 -0.36
N LYS A 881 -37.90 -1.59 -0.85
CA LYS A 881 -36.74 -1.19 -0.04
C LYS A 881 -36.34 0.25 -0.34
N PRO A 882 -35.72 0.96 0.61
CA PRO A 882 -35.18 2.27 0.34
C PRO A 882 -34.07 2.20 -0.72
N VAL A 883 -34.13 3.10 -1.70
CA VAL A 883 -33.13 3.24 -2.76
C VAL A 883 -32.32 4.50 -2.49
N VAL A 884 -31.03 4.34 -2.26
CA VAL A 884 -30.09 5.42 -1.92
C VAL A 884 -29.02 5.50 -3.01
N VAL A 885 -28.86 6.67 -3.61
CA VAL A 885 -27.74 6.91 -4.53
C VAL A 885 -26.59 7.43 -3.68
N THR A 886 -25.56 6.61 -3.49
CA THR A 886 -24.44 6.94 -2.62
C THR A 886 -23.31 7.65 -3.34
N GLU A 887 -23.30 7.62 -4.67
CA GLU A 887 -22.34 8.35 -5.49
C GLU A 887 -22.99 8.93 -6.74
N TYR A 888 -22.77 10.22 -7.01
CA TYR A 888 -23.13 10.86 -8.28
C TYR A 888 -22.33 12.16 -8.49
N GLY A 889 -22.48 12.75 -9.68
CA GLY A 889 -21.80 13.99 -10.11
C GLY A 889 -20.89 13.72 -11.30
N GLY A 890 -21.47 13.54 -12.49
CA GLY A 890 -20.76 13.19 -13.71
C GLY A 890 -20.40 11.71 -13.75
N SER A 891 -19.10 11.41 -13.82
CA SER A 891 -18.55 10.06 -13.75
C SER A 891 -17.62 9.92 -12.54
N ALA A 892 -16.97 8.76 -12.39
CA ALA A 892 -15.86 8.59 -11.45
C ALA A 892 -14.67 9.56 -11.68
N PHE A 893 -14.66 10.27 -12.82
CA PHE A 893 -13.70 11.30 -13.20
C PHE A 893 -14.31 12.71 -13.28
N GLY A 894 -15.52 12.90 -12.76
CA GLY A 894 -16.24 14.17 -12.75
C GLY A 894 -16.90 14.50 -14.09
N THR A 895 -17.14 15.78 -14.31
CA THR A 895 -17.72 16.37 -15.54
C THR A 895 -17.32 17.85 -15.61
N SER A 896 -17.78 18.62 -16.62
CA SER A 896 -17.52 20.06 -16.68
C SER A 896 -18.10 20.80 -15.47
N GLN A 897 -17.53 21.95 -15.10
CA GLN A 897 -18.02 22.71 -13.95
C GLN A 897 -19.49 23.11 -14.11
N GLU A 898 -19.90 23.52 -15.32
CA GLU A 898 -21.27 23.88 -15.64
C GLU A 898 -22.23 22.70 -15.43
N SER A 899 -21.87 21.54 -15.97
CA SER A 899 -22.65 20.30 -15.80
C SER A 899 -22.70 19.88 -14.34
N MET A 900 -21.59 20.04 -13.60
CA MET A 900 -21.55 19.72 -12.17
C MET A 900 -22.50 20.62 -11.37
N VAL A 901 -22.57 21.91 -11.66
CA VAL A 901 -23.53 22.82 -11.00
C VAL A 901 -24.96 22.37 -11.26
N ALA A 902 -25.29 22.04 -12.52
CA ALA A 902 -26.63 21.59 -12.87
C ALA A 902 -26.98 20.26 -12.20
N GLN A 903 -26.06 19.30 -12.16
CA GLN A 903 -26.28 18.00 -11.54
C GLN A 903 -26.37 18.08 -10.02
N GLN A 904 -25.43 18.77 -9.36
CA GLN A 904 -25.47 19.00 -7.91
C GLN A 904 -26.82 19.59 -7.51
N THR A 905 -27.32 20.54 -8.29
CA THR A 905 -28.55 21.25 -7.94
C THR A 905 -29.78 20.40 -8.27
N SER A 906 -29.91 19.93 -9.51
CA SER A 906 -31.12 19.23 -9.97
C SER A 906 -31.25 17.80 -9.43
N GLY A 907 -30.14 17.13 -9.11
CA GLY A 907 -30.13 15.77 -8.58
C GLY A 907 -30.84 15.64 -7.23
N LEU A 908 -30.70 16.64 -6.35
CA LEU A 908 -31.34 16.65 -5.03
C LEU A 908 -32.87 16.63 -5.16
N TRP A 909 -33.41 17.49 -6.03
CA TRP A 909 -34.85 17.60 -6.30
C TRP A 909 -35.39 16.40 -7.06
N ALA A 910 -34.63 15.89 -8.04
CA ALA A 910 -34.99 14.68 -8.76
C ALA A 910 -35.06 13.48 -7.80
N GLY A 911 -34.10 13.34 -6.87
CA GLY A 911 -34.13 12.32 -5.83
C GLY A 911 -35.44 12.31 -5.04
N LEU A 912 -35.89 13.50 -4.59
CA LEU A 912 -37.16 13.69 -3.90
C LEU A 912 -38.35 13.22 -4.74
N VAL A 913 -38.51 13.78 -5.94
CA VAL A 913 -39.72 13.53 -6.76
C VAL A 913 -39.74 12.15 -7.41
N SER A 914 -38.62 11.43 -7.41
CA SER A 914 -38.49 10.06 -7.89
C SER A 914 -38.69 9.01 -6.79
N GLY A 915 -38.71 9.42 -5.51
CA GLY A 915 -38.96 8.51 -4.38
C GLY A 915 -37.71 7.83 -3.82
N HIS A 916 -36.54 8.46 -3.93
CA HIS A 916 -35.36 8.03 -3.20
C HIS A 916 -35.52 8.31 -1.70
N ALA A 917 -34.85 7.50 -0.88
CA ALA A 917 -34.92 7.63 0.58
C ALA A 917 -34.06 8.79 1.14
N THR A 918 -33.20 9.33 0.29
CA THR A 918 -32.31 10.47 0.56
C THR A 918 -32.18 11.30 -0.72
N THR A 919 -31.60 12.50 -0.62
CA THR A 919 -30.92 13.10 -1.75
C THR A 919 -29.83 12.15 -2.25
N PRO A 920 -29.53 12.11 -3.57
CA PRO A 920 -28.31 11.51 -4.06
C PRO A 920 -27.10 12.14 -3.37
N LEU A 921 -26.13 11.33 -2.95
CA LEU A 921 -24.97 11.77 -2.19
C LEU A 921 -23.85 12.13 -3.16
N LEU A 922 -23.56 13.43 -3.30
CA LEU A 922 -22.59 13.92 -4.29
C LEU A 922 -21.17 13.49 -3.88
N TRP A 923 -20.39 12.98 -4.83
CA TRP A 923 -19.02 12.49 -4.58
C TRP A 923 -18.02 13.61 -4.20
N TRP A 924 -18.17 14.78 -4.80
CA TRP A 924 -17.15 15.84 -4.85
C TRP A 924 -17.22 16.79 -3.64
N ILE A 925 -16.98 16.30 -2.43
CA ILE A 925 -17.03 17.11 -1.19
C ILE A 925 -16.12 18.34 -1.23
N GLU A 926 -14.87 18.21 -1.66
CA GLU A 926 -13.93 19.34 -1.71
C GLU A 926 -14.38 20.42 -2.71
N TRP A 927 -15.06 20.01 -3.78
CA TRP A 927 -15.66 20.93 -4.73
C TRP A 927 -16.80 21.73 -4.11
N VAL A 928 -17.64 21.08 -3.31
CA VAL A 928 -18.71 21.74 -2.56
C VAL A 928 -18.14 22.70 -1.53
N ASP A 929 -17.20 22.23 -0.71
CA ASP A 929 -16.65 22.98 0.42
C ASP A 929 -15.84 24.20 -0.02
N GLN A 930 -14.90 24.02 -0.95
CA GLN A 930 -13.95 25.08 -1.31
C GLN A 930 -14.54 26.18 -2.21
N HIS A 931 -15.71 25.93 -2.81
CA HIS A 931 -16.43 26.89 -3.64
C HIS A 931 -17.72 27.40 -2.98
N ASP A 932 -17.93 27.13 -1.69
CA ASP A 932 -19.09 27.57 -0.91
C ASP A 932 -20.44 27.17 -1.53
N ARG A 933 -20.52 25.93 -2.05
CA ARG A 933 -21.71 25.42 -2.78
C ARG A 933 -22.70 24.70 -1.86
N TRP A 934 -22.92 25.22 -0.67
CA TRP A 934 -23.82 24.63 0.33
C TRP A 934 -25.30 24.99 0.13
N LEU A 935 -25.57 26.07 -0.60
CA LEU A 935 -26.93 26.59 -0.81
C LEU A 935 -27.91 25.60 -1.44
N PRO A 936 -27.55 24.75 -2.43
CA PRO A 936 -28.49 23.76 -2.98
C PRO A 936 -29.04 22.77 -1.94
N TYR A 937 -28.21 22.38 -0.96
CA TYR A 937 -28.64 21.50 0.14
C TYR A 937 -29.59 22.25 1.09
N LYS A 938 -29.31 23.52 1.37
CA LYS A 938 -30.22 24.39 2.11
C LYS A 938 -31.57 24.55 1.42
N ALA A 939 -31.56 24.76 0.11
CA ALA A 939 -32.77 24.95 -0.67
C ALA A 939 -33.72 23.75 -0.58
N ILE A 940 -33.20 22.54 -0.78
CA ILE A 940 -34.01 21.31 -0.66
C ILE A 940 -34.43 21.04 0.80
N ALA A 941 -33.54 21.26 1.78
CA ALA A 941 -33.85 21.07 3.20
C ALA A 941 -34.97 22.01 3.66
N ASP A 942 -34.95 23.27 3.22
CA ASP A 942 -36.01 24.25 3.49
C ASP A 942 -37.34 23.83 2.86
N TYR A 943 -37.30 23.29 1.64
CA TYR A 943 -38.49 22.83 0.93
C TYR A 943 -39.11 21.57 1.54
N VAL A 944 -38.33 20.57 1.97
CA VAL A 944 -38.88 19.32 2.55
C VAL A 944 -39.21 19.42 4.04
N ARG A 945 -38.93 20.56 4.68
CA ARG A 945 -39.18 20.76 6.10
C ARG A 945 -40.65 20.52 6.45
N GLY A 946 -40.89 19.54 7.32
CA GLY A 946 -42.22 19.19 7.81
C GLY A 946 -43.05 18.33 6.84
N GLU A 947 -42.48 17.89 5.73
CA GLU A 947 -43.14 16.99 4.79
C GLU A 947 -43.00 15.53 5.23
N ASP A 948 -44.05 14.73 5.02
CA ASP A 948 -44.02 13.28 5.16
C ASP A 948 -44.24 12.64 3.79
N LEU A 949 -43.21 11.95 3.29
CA LEU A 949 -43.23 11.31 1.97
C LEU A 949 -43.89 9.93 2.00
N ARG A 950 -44.07 9.35 3.18
CA ARG A 950 -44.55 7.98 3.34
C ARG A 950 -46.02 7.86 2.97
N GLY A 951 -46.44 6.65 2.62
CA GLY A 951 -47.84 6.27 2.46
C GLY A 951 -48.03 5.25 1.36
N THR A 952 -49.01 4.36 1.53
CA THR A 952 -49.32 3.31 0.56
C THR A 952 -49.84 3.85 -0.78
N GLU A 953 -50.45 5.03 -0.75
CA GLU A 953 -50.92 5.76 -1.94
C GLU A 953 -49.91 6.83 -2.41
N SER A 954 -48.76 6.92 -1.74
CA SER A 954 -47.71 7.89 -2.07
C SER A 954 -46.88 7.36 -3.24
N GLY A 955 -46.57 8.22 -4.20
CA GLY A 955 -45.79 7.81 -5.36
C GLY A 955 -45.35 8.95 -6.24
N SER A 956 -44.35 8.65 -7.07
CA SER A 956 -43.86 9.56 -8.09
C SER A 956 -44.79 9.57 -9.29
N VAL A 957 -45.13 10.77 -9.77
CA VAL A 957 -46.05 10.99 -10.88
C VAL A 957 -45.38 11.90 -11.91
N ALA A 958 -45.34 11.45 -13.18
CA ALA A 958 -44.93 12.30 -14.28
C ALA A 958 -45.94 13.43 -14.48
N LEU A 959 -45.46 14.65 -14.64
CA LEU A 959 -46.29 15.81 -14.96
C LEU A 959 -46.14 16.13 -16.46
N THR A 960 -47.09 16.88 -17.02
CA THR A 960 -46.95 17.43 -18.37
C THR A 960 -46.52 18.89 -18.27
N GLY A 961 -45.26 19.19 -18.59
CA GLY A 961 -44.73 20.55 -18.69
C GLY A 961 -44.71 21.04 -20.14
N ALA A 962 -45.10 22.28 -20.38
CA ALA A 962 -44.99 22.93 -21.69
C ALA A 962 -44.42 24.34 -21.53
N SER A 963 -43.47 24.70 -22.40
CA SER A 963 -42.82 26.01 -22.37
C SER A 963 -42.44 26.48 -23.78
N PRO A 964 -42.69 27.75 -24.13
CA PRO A 964 -42.13 28.36 -25.34
C PRO A 964 -40.60 28.40 -25.35
N GLY A 965 -39.98 28.50 -24.16
CA GLY A 965 -38.53 28.62 -23.99
C GLY A 965 -37.72 27.33 -24.12
N GLY A 966 -38.33 26.16 -24.38
CA GLY A 966 -37.61 24.89 -24.50
C GLY A 966 -38.26 23.71 -23.80
N ALA A 967 -37.57 22.57 -23.81
CA ALA A 967 -38.05 21.31 -23.26
C ALA A 967 -37.93 21.29 -21.73
N LEU A 968 -39.01 20.87 -21.06
CA LEU A 968 -39.06 20.74 -19.60
C LEU A 968 -39.05 19.28 -19.17
N TRP A 969 -38.35 18.99 -18.08
CA TRP A 969 -38.50 17.77 -17.31
C TRP A 969 -39.33 18.08 -16.05
N THR A 970 -40.48 17.41 -15.89
CA THR A 970 -41.44 17.73 -14.83
C THR A 970 -41.96 16.48 -14.14
N ARG A 971 -41.91 16.47 -12.80
CA ARG A 971 -42.33 15.32 -11.97
C ARG A 971 -42.73 15.78 -10.58
N ALA A 972 -43.57 15.00 -9.90
CA ALA A 972 -43.93 15.24 -8.52
C ALA A 972 -43.89 13.97 -7.67
N TRP A 973 -43.61 14.13 -6.37
CA TRP A 973 -44.03 13.15 -5.37
C TRP A 973 -45.44 13.51 -4.89
N LYS A 974 -46.39 12.58 -5.02
CA LYS A 974 -47.81 12.81 -4.69
C LYS A 974 -48.25 11.87 -3.57
N THR A 975 -48.97 12.44 -2.61
CA THR A 975 -49.81 11.73 -1.65
C THR A 975 -51.28 12.20 -1.83
N PRO A 976 -52.27 11.63 -1.12
CA PRO A 976 -53.65 12.10 -1.22
C PRO A 976 -53.87 13.57 -0.79
N THR A 977 -52.97 14.12 0.03
CA THR A 977 -53.09 15.48 0.61
C THR A 977 -51.93 16.40 0.24
N ARG A 978 -50.90 15.90 -0.45
CA ARG A 978 -49.69 16.66 -0.81
C ARG A 978 -49.26 16.37 -2.24
N VAL A 979 -48.81 17.39 -2.96
CA VAL A 979 -48.05 17.24 -4.21
C VAL A 979 -46.79 18.08 -4.10
N LEU A 980 -45.63 17.43 -4.11
CA LEU A 980 -44.32 18.07 -4.13
C LEU A 980 -43.78 18.02 -5.56
N GLY A 981 -43.94 19.12 -6.29
CA GLY A 981 -43.63 19.18 -7.72
C GLY A 981 -42.32 19.89 -8.03
N TYR A 982 -41.64 19.42 -9.07
CA TYR A 982 -40.39 19.99 -9.56
C TYR A 982 -40.43 20.12 -11.09
N VAL A 983 -39.95 21.26 -11.58
CA VAL A 983 -39.91 21.64 -12.99
C VAL A 983 -38.48 22.07 -13.30
N LEU A 984 -37.86 21.41 -14.27
CA LEU A 984 -36.47 21.57 -14.65
C LEU A 984 -36.38 21.87 -16.16
N ASP A 985 -35.57 22.85 -16.54
CA ASP A 985 -35.14 22.98 -17.92
C ASP A 985 -34.23 21.78 -18.28
N ALA A 986 -34.66 20.99 -19.27
CA ALA A 986 -34.01 19.73 -19.58
C ALA A 986 -32.62 19.94 -20.19
N GLN A 987 -32.39 21.05 -20.90
CA GLN A 987 -31.13 21.35 -21.58
C GLN A 987 -30.07 21.79 -20.57
N TRP A 988 -30.39 22.71 -19.67
CA TRP A 988 -29.56 23.11 -18.54
C TRP A 988 -29.29 21.93 -17.62
N GLY A 989 -30.30 21.12 -17.29
CA GLY A 989 -30.14 19.92 -16.47
C GLY A 989 -29.18 18.88 -17.07
N THR A 990 -29.00 18.90 -18.39
CA THR A 990 -28.13 17.97 -19.13
C THR A 990 -26.72 18.54 -19.32
N ALA A 991 -26.59 19.77 -19.79
CA ALA A 991 -25.33 20.36 -20.23
C ALA A 991 -24.78 21.46 -19.31
N GLY A 992 -25.59 21.95 -18.35
CA GLY A 992 -25.23 23.05 -17.45
C GLY A 992 -25.15 24.43 -18.10
N VAL A 993 -25.36 24.53 -19.42
CA VAL A 993 -25.29 25.78 -20.17
C VAL A 993 -26.55 26.62 -19.90
N PRO A 994 -26.43 27.93 -19.57
CA PRO A 994 -27.60 28.78 -19.32
C PRO A 994 -28.46 28.97 -20.57
N GLU A 995 -29.75 28.65 -20.46
CA GLU A 995 -30.75 28.89 -21.50
C GLU A 995 -31.53 30.21 -21.24
N PRO A 996 -32.28 30.73 -22.23
CA PRO A 996 -33.23 31.81 -22.02
C PRO A 996 -34.28 31.47 -20.97
N ALA A 997 -34.82 32.47 -20.27
CA ALA A 997 -35.86 32.24 -19.28
C ALA A 997 -37.16 31.67 -19.89
N HIS A 998 -37.76 30.70 -19.20
CA HIS A 998 -39.05 30.11 -19.53
C HIS A 998 -40.21 31.03 -19.10
N ALA A 999 -40.56 31.98 -19.96
CA ALA A 999 -41.76 32.80 -19.79
C ALA A 999 -43.00 32.09 -20.38
N GLY A 1000 -44.12 32.08 -19.65
CA GLY A 1000 -45.38 31.49 -20.11
C GLY A 1000 -45.41 29.95 -20.05
N ALA A 1001 -44.55 29.33 -19.25
CA ALA A 1001 -44.58 27.89 -19.03
C ALA A 1001 -45.83 27.45 -18.25
N THR A 1002 -46.28 26.21 -18.46
CA THR A 1002 -47.39 25.58 -17.74
C THR A 1002 -47.00 24.18 -17.28
N VAL A 1003 -47.60 23.73 -16.18
CA VAL A 1003 -47.46 22.35 -15.70
C VAL A 1003 -48.83 21.77 -15.38
N THR A 1004 -49.06 20.53 -15.82
CA THR A 1004 -50.30 19.78 -15.58
C THR A 1004 -50.03 18.62 -14.63
N VAL A 1005 -50.72 18.64 -13.49
CA VAL A 1005 -50.86 17.51 -12.58
C VAL A 1005 -52.02 16.63 -13.09
N PRO A 1006 -51.78 15.36 -13.46
CA PRO A 1006 -52.77 14.56 -14.18
C PRO A 1006 -54.00 14.22 -13.35
N THR A 1007 -53.87 14.11 -12.03
CA THR A 1007 -54.99 13.83 -11.12
C THR A 1007 -54.73 14.46 -9.76
N LEU A 1008 -55.71 15.25 -9.30
CA LEU A 1008 -55.76 15.90 -8.00
C LEU A 1008 -57.13 15.62 -7.38
N GLU A 1009 -57.18 15.40 -6.06
CA GLU A 1009 -58.46 15.20 -5.36
C GLU A 1009 -59.30 16.47 -5.33
N ALA A 1010 -60.63 16.32 -5.28
CA ALA A 1010 -61.54 17.45 -5.13
C ALA A 1010 -61.36 18.16 -3.77
N GLY A 1011 -61.51 19.47 -3.73
CA GLY A 1011 -61.51 20.26 -2.49
C GLY A 1011 -60.62 21.49 -2.55
N ARG A 1012 -60.38 22.07 -1.38
CA ARG A 1012 -59.53 23.23 -1.21
C ARG A 1012 -58.08 22.81 -1.18
N TRP A 1013 -57.26 23.51 -1.94
CA TRP A 1013 -55.82 23.35 -2.00
C TRP A 1013 -55.15 24.71 -1.79
N THR A 1014 -53.88 24.68 -1.42
CA THR A 1014 -52.98 25.84 -1.45
C THR A 1014 -51.84 25.51 -2.40
N LEU A 1015 -51.67 26.31 -3.46
CA LEU A 1015 -50.54 26.26 -4.36
C LEU A 1015 -49.46 27.21 -3.88
N GLU A 1016 -48.27 26.68 -3.63
CA GLU A 1016 -47.09 27.46 -3.30
C GLU A 1016 -46.03 27.29 -4.38
N TRP A 1017 -45.45 28.39 -4.86
CA TRP A 1017 -44.28 28.35 -5.73
C TRP A 1017 -43.02 28.61 -4.92
N TRP A 1018 -41.95 27.90 -5.26
CA TRP A 1018 -40.67 27.90 -4.56
C TRP A 1018 -39.53 28.04 -5.54
N ASP A 1019 -38.58 28.92 -5.23
CA ASP A 1019 -37.30 29.00 -5.93
C ASP A 1019 -36.46 27.79 -5.51
N ALA A 1020 -36.23 26.88 -6.45
CA ALA A 1020 -35.50 25.65 -6.21
C ALA A 1020 -33.99 25.85 -5.99
N GLY A 1021 -33.44 27.01 -6.36
CA GLY A 1021 -32.04 27.34 -6.16
C GLY A 1021 -31.75 27.95 -4.79
N THR A 1022 -32.72 28.66 -4.20
CA THR A 1022 -32.56 29.35 -2.91
C THR A 1022 -33.37 28.74 -1.76
N GLY A 1023 -34.39 27.95 -2.07
CA GLY A 1023 -35.35 27.45 -1.08
C GLY A 1023 -36.37 28.49 -0.62
N ALA A 1024 -36.44 29.65 -1.27
CA ALA A 1024 -37.38 30.70 -0.89
C ALA A 1024 -38.79 30.42 -1.47
N ARG A 1025 -39.83 30.57 -0.65
CA ARG A 1025 -41.21 30.57 -1.13
C ARG A 1025 -41.49 31.88 -1.87
N LEU A 1026 -41.84 31.77 -3.15
CA LEU A 1026 -42.11 32.88 -4.07
C LEU A 1026 -43.55 33.39 -3.95
N SER A 1027 -44.52 32.49 -3.82
CA SER A 1027 -45.94 32.83 -3.67
C SER A 1027 -46.71 31.71 -2.98
N SER A 1028 -47.89 32.02 -2.47
CA SER A 1028 -48.85 31.08 -1.88
C SER A 1028 -50.25 31.58 -2.17
N ALA A 1029 -51.10 30.74 -2.78
CA ALA A 1029 -52.46 31.09 -3.16
C ALA A 1029 -53.43 29.91 -2.96
N PRO A 1030 -54.65 30.17 -2.45
CA PRO A 1030 -55.67 29.13 -2.35
C PRO A 1030 -56.22 28.78 -3.74
N LEU A 1031 -56.65 27.52 -3.91
CA LEU A 1031 -57.22 26.96 -5.13
C LEU A 1031 -58.35 25.99 -4.74
N GLU A 1032 -59.58 26.26 -5.15
CA GLU A 1032 -60.66 25.27 -5.10
C GLU A 1032 -60.62 24.42 -6.38
N HIS A 1033 -60.59 23.09 -6.24
CA HIS A 1033 -60.47 22.18 -7.37
C HIS A 1033 -61.58 21.12 -7.37
N PRO A 1034 -62.27 20.85 -8.50
CA PRO A 1034 -63.38 19.89 -8.56
C PRO A 1034 -62.93 18.42 -8.58
N GLY A 1035 -61.61 18.17 -8.62
CA GLY A 1035 -61.03 16.85 -8.83
C GLY A 1035 -60.66 16.62 -10.30
N GLY A 1036 -59.66 15.77 -10.57
CA GLY A 1036 -59.15 15.50 -11.93
C GLY A 1036 -57.85 16.25 -12.24
N ALA A 1037 -57.59 16.54 -13.52
CA ALA A 1037 -56.34 17.18 -13.95
C ALA A 1037 -56.33 18.69 -13.62
N LEU A 1038 -55.20 19.18 -13.13
CA LEU A 1038 -54.96 20.59 -12.82
C LEU A 1038 -53.79 21.12 -13.67
N THR A 1039 -54.04 22.11 -14.53
CA THR A 1039 -53.00 22.86 -15.23
C THR A 1039 -52.81 24.23 -14.58
N VAL A 1040 -51.58 24.56 -14.21
CA VAL A 1040 -51.24 25.85 -13.60
C VAL A 1040 -50.14 26.57 -14.36
N PRO A 1041 -50.20 27.91 -14.45
CA PRO A 1041 -49.10 28.70 -14.99
C PRO A 1041 -47.89 28.64 -14.05
N VAL A 1042 -46.71 28.46 -14.63
CA VAL A 1042 -45.42 28.44 -13.92
C VAL A 1042 -44.85 29.86 -13.94
N PRO A 1043 -44.44 30.43 -12.78
CA PRO A 1043 -43.70 31.69 -12.75
C PRO A 1043 -42.47 31.64 -13.65
N THR A 1044 -42.11 32.77 -14.28
CA THR A 1044 -40.91 32.82 -15.13
C THR A 1044 -39.68 32.36 -14.35
N PHE A 1045 -38.97 31.38 -14.91
CA PHE A 1045 -37.76 30.80 -14.31
C PHE A 1045 -36.72 30.51 -15.40
N GLN A 1046 -35.44 30.35 -15.04
CA GLN A 1046 -34.38 30.09 -16.02
C GLN A 1046 -33.87 28.64 -16.01
N ARG A 1047 -33.75 28.03 -14.83
CA ARG A 1047 -33.09 26.73 -14.67
C ARG A 1047 -34.05 25.67 -14.17
N HIS A 1048 -34.65 25.96 -13.02
CA HIS A 1048 -35.56 25.06 -12.34
C HIS A 1048 -36.42 25.83 -11.33
N ILE A 1049 -37.56 25.26 -10.98
CA ILE A 1049 -38.52 25.80 -10.01
C ILE A 1049 -39.29 24.65 -9.37
N ALA A 1050 -39.76 24.83 -8.14
CA ALA A 1050 -40.55 23.83 -7.42
C ALA A 1050 -41.91 24.40 -7.00
N PHE A 1051 -42.87 23.52 -6.71
CA PHE A 1051 -44.16 23.92 -6.16
C PHE A 1051 -44.69 22.92 -5.16
N LYS A 1052 -45.57 23.37 -4.26
CA LYS A 1052 -46.35 22.49 -3.39
C LYS A 1052 -47.83 22.69 -3.65
N LEU A 1053 -48.59 21.61 -3.69
CA LEU A 1053 -50.04 21.64 -3.48
C LEU A 1053 -50.33 20.97 -2.14
N VAL A 1054 -51.01 21.71 -1.27
CA VAL A 1054 -51.38 21.27 0.08
C VAL A 1054 -52.90 21.29 0.19
N ARG A 1055 -53.53 20.12 0.38
CA ARG A 1055 -54.97 20.00 0.59
C ARG A 1055 -55.36 20.37 2.01
#